data_AF-A0ABD3TRR5-F1
#
_entry.id   AF-A0ABD3TRR5-F1
#
_cell.length_a   1.000
_cell.length_b   1.000
_cell.length_c   1.000
_cell.angle_alpha   90.00
_cell.angle_beta   90.00
_cell.angle_gamma   90.00
#
_symmetry.space_group_name_H-M   'P 1'
#
loop_
_entity.id
_entity.type
_entity.pdbx_description
1 polymer ?
#
loop_
_entity_poly.entity_id
_entity_poly.type
_entity_poly.pdbx_seq_one_letter_code
_entity_poly.pdbx_strand_id
1 'polypeptide(L)'
;MKLVQQIITQVSLPVHKSTSYSLCSACCQAKMHQLPYTPSPHRSSAPLQLLFADVWGPSPVLSRGGYKYYLSIVDDFSRFCWCFPLKCKSDVVDTFLLFKKNIEILLNAKICALQSDWGGEFRSLQKVLKVFGITHRISCPYAHSQNGTVERKHRHIVETGLALLSHSSLPTLYWSDAFLTAVYLINRLPSPSLKNLCPYEILFKRKPDYHFLKIFGCQCWPNLRPYNKNKINFRSIPCLFLGYSSSHLGYLCFHIPTGRMYISRDVLFDESTFPYSKVQPNTKTYPAIIPAQLPFHIPTIPEPNIKPGPSINNNPLQPPNLAHTLSPTIVPNGPAQSSTIHANNPAQSSHHSPSPINPSQDMTHSLPTTFTQESPIHSPNNSHLQNLNTTDPPNPSSFNCSPSSSIQPPSTTTNTTSKPHPMATRSTTNSLRPKSRSDGTIPWPPPRAHLTTASVPEEPTSVPQASKYHEWRNAMQLEFDALMTTKTWTLVPPSPNQNLIGCKWIFKTKFRSDGSIDRRKARLVAKGYNQLEGLDYNETFSPVVKPTSIRLVLSIATSLNWQITQLDIQNAFLHGSIDESVFMSQPPGFIHPDYPTYVCKLNHALYGLKQAPRAWYEKLSSRLIELGFMVSKSDTSLFIYRRNNVILYILVYVDDIVLTGSCSSAIETLTSLLSKNFPVRNLGGLHYFLGLECSRSSSGLLISQKKYILDLLRRTNMADCKPINSPMATNTRHTAYDSPSFDNPTLYRSVVGSLQYLLFTRSDLAFSVNKVCQYMHSPRISHWQSVKRILRYLKCTADFGLLLRPSPNPCLAAFTDADWAGSLDDRKSTGGYCVFYGKNLISWSSKKQSTIARSSTEAEYKALALATCELLWLQSLMTELGIRSPAPPVLYCDNLGATYLSKNPILHSRTKHVDIDYHFVRDRIQAKALRVSFLCSKDQLADILTKPLSYSRFSSLRTSLAVVPPKLDSWGHVRNITLTKE
;
A
#
# COMPACT_ATOMS: atom_id res chain seq x y z
N MET A 1 -16.18 -17.16 -28.29
CA MET A 1 -16.61 -18.25 -29.20
C MET A 1 -16.99 -17.74 -30.59
N LYS A 2 -18.27 -17.65 -31.01
CA LYS A 2 -18.67 -17.44 -32.44
C LYS A 2 -17.82 -16.46 -33.26
N LEU A 3 -17.51 -15.27 -32.74
CA LEU A 3 -16.74 -14.25 -33.46
C LEU A 3 -15.25 -14.60 -33.65
N VAL A 4 -14.60 -15.17 -32.63
CA VAL A 4 -13.23 -15.71 -32.73
C VAL A 4 -13.19 -16.83 -33.76
N GLN A 5 -14.26 -17.63 -33.83
CA GLN A 5 -14.41 -18.70 -34.81
C GLN A 5 -14.50 -18.16 -36.25
N GLN A 6 -15.16 -17.03 -36.49
CA GLN A 6 -15.17 -16.36 -37.81
C GLN A 6 -13.77 -15.90 -38.24
N ILE A 7 -13.00 -15.28 -37.34
CA ILE A 7 -11.63 -14.84 -37.61
C ILE A 7 -10.73 -16.06 -37.89
N ILE A 8 -10.84 -17.13 -37.08
CA ILE A 8 -10.10 -18.39 -37.30
C ILE A 8 -10.43 -19.00 -38.67
N THR A 9 -11.71 -19.03 -39.08
CA THR A 9 -12.09 -19.55 -40.41
C THR A 9 -11.67 -18.68 -41.60
N GLN A 10 -11.32 -17.40 -41.37
CA GLN A 10 -10.81 -16.51 -42.43
C GLN A 10 -9.27 -16.44 -42.49
N VAL A 11 -8.56 -16.96 -41.50
CA VAL A 11 -7.09 -16.82 -41.35
C VAL A 11 -6.38 -18.17 -41.07
N SER A 12 -7.10 -19.29 -41.14
CA SER A 12 -6.54 -20.67 -41.15
C SER A 12 -5.64 -21.05 -39.95
N LEU A 13 -6.01 -20.63 -38.74
CA LEU A 13 -5.27 -20.95 -37.51
C LEU A 13 -5.76 -22.27 -36.85
N PRO A 14 -4.87 -23.22 -36.49
CA PRO A 14 -5.28 -24.54 -35.99
C PRO A 14 -5.64 -24.54 -34.49
N VAL A 15 -6.87 -24.93 -34.14
CA VAL A 15 -7.34 -25.09 -32.75
C VAL A 15 -8.38 -26.22 -32.64
N HIS A 16 -8.25 -27.12 -31.65
CA HIS A 16 -9.27 -28.13 -31.33
C HIS A 16 -10.48 -27.55 -30.57
N LYS A 17 -11.66 -28.15 -30.74
CA LYS A 17 -12.94 -27.65 -30.19
C LYS A 17 -13.54 -28.57 -29.12
N SER A 18 -14.21 -27.98 -28.13
CA SER A 18 -15.68 -28.15 -27.99
C SER A 18 -16.29 -27.09 -27.07
N THR A 19 -17.51 -26.63 -27.39
CA THR A 19 -18.59 -26.19 -26.46
C THR A 19 -19.76 -25.60 -27.25
N SER A 20 -20.97 -26.08 -26.97
CA SER A 20 -22.23 -25.40 -27.24
C SER A 20 -22.69 -24.67 -25.98
N TYR A 21 -23.40 -23.55 -26.14
CA TYR A 21 -23.89 -22.74 -25.01
C TYR A 21 -25.40 -22.52 -25.09
N SER A 22 -26.11 -22.88 -24.01
CA SER A 22 -27.43 -22.37 -23.65
C SER A 22 -27.29 -21.32 -22.53
N LEU A 23 -28.37 -20.59 -22.22
CA LEU A 23 -28.36 -19.57 -21.18
C LEU A 23 -28.49 -20.22 -19.79
N CYS A 24 -27.49 -20.07 -18.93
CA CYS A 24 -27.48 -20.68 -17.60
C CYS A 24 -28.00 -19.71 -16.52
N SER A 25 -29.14 -20.04 -15.90
CA SER A 25 -29.78 -19.27 -14.83
C SER A 25 -28.85 -19.06 -13.63
N ALA A 26 -28.13 -20.10 -13.19
CA ALA A 26 -27.17 -20.00 -12.09
C ALA A 26 -26.01 -19.04 -12.40
N CYS A 27 -25.55 -18.97 -13.65
CA CYS A 27 -24.55 -17.97 -14.06
C CYS A 27 -25.11 -16.54 -14.04
N CYS A 28 -26.38 -16.34 -14.40
CA CYS A 28 -27.04 -15.05 -14.23
C CYS A 28 -27.18 -14.68 -12.75
N GLN A 29 -27.64 -15.60 -11.89
CA GLN A 29 -27.82 -15.36 -10.46
C GLN A 29 -26.48 -15.08 -9.74
N ALA A 30 -25.40 -15.79 -10.09
CA ALA A 30 -24.09 -15.63 -9.44
C ALA A 30 -23.19 -14.54 -10.05
N LYS A 31 -23.47 -14.06 -11.28
CA LYS A 31 -22.58 -13.12 -12.01
C LYS A 31 -23.29 -11.94 -12.67
N MET A 32 -24.55 -11.65 -12.32
CA MET A 32 -25.22 -10.42 -12.78
C MET A 32 -24.65 -9.19 -12.05
N HIS A 33 -23.81 -8.45 -12.76
CA HIS A 33 -23.36 -7.13 -12.35
C HIS A 33 -24.48 -6.09 -12.52
N GLN A 34 -24.32 -4.92 -11.90
CA GLN A 34 -25.20 -3.76 -12.10
C GLN A 34 -25.36 -3.49 -13.61
N LEU A 35 -26.62 -3.45 -14.07
CA LEU A 35 -26.93 -3.17 -15.48
C LEU A 35 -26.33 -1.83 -15.91
N PRO A 36 -25.81 -1.72 -17.14
CA PRO A 36 -25.22 -0.47 -17.61
C PRO A 36 -26.27 0.65 -17.57
N TYR A 37 -25.87 1.81 -17.04
CA TYR A 37 -26.66 3.04 -17.12
C TYR A 37 -27.13 3.28 -18.55
N THR A 38 -28.36 3.79 -18.68
CA THR A 38 -28.97 4.16 -19.97
C THR A 38 -27.95 4.93 -20.80
N PRO A 39 -27.59 4.46 -22.01
CA PRO A 39 -26.55 5.11 -22.79
C PRO A 39 -26.97 6.55 -23.11
N SER A 40 -25.99 7.47 -23.14
CA SER A 40 -26.19 8.82 -23.66
C SER A 40 -26.94 8.74 -25.00
N PRO A 41 -28.11 9.41 -25.17
CA PRO A 41 -28.87 9.34 -26.41
C PRO A 41 -28.10 9.90 -27.60
N HIS A 42 -27.06 10.71 -27.34
CA HIS A 42 -26.11 11.17 -28.34
C HIS A 42 -24.83 10.33 -28.27
N ARG A 43 -24.58 9.58 -29.36
CA ARG A 43 -23.27 9.07 -29.80
C ARG A 43 -22.80 9.95 -30.96
N SER A 44 -21.51 10.24 -31.04
CA SER A 44 -20.92 10.97 -32.16
C SER A 44 -21.18 10.26 -33.50
N SER A 45 -21.45 11.05 -34.55
CA SER A 45 -21.69 10.59 -35.92
C SER A 45 -20.41 10.48 -36.76
N ALA A 46 -19.33 11.17 -36.35
CA ALA A 46 -18.04 11.18 -37.03
C ALA A 46 -16.86 11.10 -36.03
N PRO A 47 -15.66 10.67 -36.46
CA PRO A 47 -14.44 10.75 -35.66
C PRO A 47 -14.12 12.18 -35.18
N LEU A 48 -13.43 12.30 -34.05
CA LEU A 48 -12.97 13.56 -33.43
C LEU A 48 -14.07 14.54 -32.96
N GLN A 49 -15.35 14.29 -33.27
CA GLN A 49 -16.47 15.11 -32.82
C GLN A 49 -16.58 15.18 -31.29
N LEU A 50 -16.24 14.08 -30.60
CA LEU A 50 -16.08 14.04 -29.14
C LEU A 50 -14.94 13.09 -28.78
N LEU A 51 -13.96 13.61 -28.03
CA LEU A 51 -12.88 12.83 -27.43
C LEU A 51 -13.04 12.83 -25.89
N PHE A 52 -12.86 11.69 -25.24
CA PHE A 52 -12.71 11.59 -23.79
C PHE A 52 -11.23 11.52 -23.43
N ALA A 53 -10.80 12.24 -22.40
CA ALA A 53 -9.41 12.23 -21.92
C ALA A 53 -9.31 12.17 -20.39
N ASP A 54 -8.29 11.46 -19.90
CA ASP A 54 -7.97 11.27 -18.49
C ASP A 54 -6.48 10.89 -18.35
N VAL A 55 -5.87 11.11 -17.18
CA VAL A 55 -4.44 10.89 -16.91
C VAL A 55 -4.25 9.91 -15.77
N TRP A 56 -3.95 8.66 -16.14
CA TRP A 56 -3.64 7.59 -15.20
C TRP A 56 -2.31 7.82 -14.49
N GLY A 57 -2.29 7.64 -13.18
CA GLY A 57 -1.10 7.66 -12.33
C GLY A 57 -1.25 8.57 -11.09
N PRO A 58 -0.20 8.70 -10.27
CA PRO A 58 1.15 8.21 -10.50
C PRO A 58 1.28 6.69 -10.35
N SER A 59 2.02 6.06 -11.27
CA SER A 59 2.48 4.68 -11.07
C SER A 59 3.36 4.59 -9.82
N PRO A 60 3.21 3.55 -8.97
CA PRO A 60 4.11 3.31 -7.85
C PRO A 60 5.51 2.85 -8.28
N VAL A 61 5.67 2.44 -9.54
CA VAL A 61 6.94 2.00 -10.13
C VAL A 61 7.25 2.91 -11.33
N LEU A 62 8.42 3.57 -11.31
CA LEU A 62 8.91 4.31 -12.46
C LEU A 62 9.16 3.33 -13.61
N SER A 63 8.71 3.64 -14.82
CA SER A 63 9.01 2.79 -15.99
C SER A 63 10.47 2.91 -16.43
N ARG A 64 10.94 1.96 -17.25
CA ARG A 64 12.25 1.99 -17.93
C ARG A 64 12.54 3.30 -18.67
N GLY A 65 11.53 3.97 -19.22
CA GLY A 65 11.66 5.26 -19.91
C GLY A 65 11.63 6.51 -18.99
N GLY A 66 11.49 6.31 -17.68
CA GLY A 66 11.31 7.40 -16.71
C GLY A 66 9.89 7.95 -16.65
N TYR A 67 8.91 7.33 -17.31
CA TYR A 67 7.50 7.72 -17.25
C TYR A 67 6.87 7.29 -15.93
N LYS A 68 5.95 8.12 -15.43
CA LYS A 68 5.23 7.97 -14.14
C LYS A 68 3.71 8.06 -14.30
N TYR A 69 3.22 8.59 -15.41
CA TYR A 69 1.80 8.70 -15.75
C TYR A 69 1.58 8.25 -17.19
N TYR A 70 0.33 8.14 -17.64
CA TYR A 70 0.01 8.22 -19.06
C TYR A 70 -1.30 8.99 -19.29
N LEU A 71 -1.35 9.76 -20.38
CA LEU A 71 -2.57 10.38 -20.88
C LEU A 71 -3.26 9.39 -21.82
N SER A 72 -4.52 9.06 -21.54
CA SER A 72 -5.40 8.34 -22.46
C SER A 72 -6.31 9.32 -23.18
N ILE A 73 -6.52 9.11 -24.48
CA ILE A 73 -7.53 9.81 -25.27
C ILE A 73 -8.36 8.75 -26.01
N VAL A 74 -9.68 8.85 -25.94
CA VAL A 74 -10.62 7.88 -26.52
C VAL A 74 -11.65 8.58 -27.39
N ASP A 75 -11.73 8.24 -28.66
CA ASP A 75 -12.74 8.76 -29.59
C ASP A 75 -14.12 8.13 -29.34
N ASP A 76 -15.18 8.94 -29.31
CA ASP A 76 -16.53 8.46 -29.02
C ASP A 76 -17.13 7.61 -30.15
N PHE A 77 -16.86 7.99 -31.40
CA PHE A 77 -17.41 7.34 -32.58
C PHE A 77 -16.85 5.92 -32.77
N SER A 78 -15.52 5.79 -32.78
CA SER A 78 -14.78 4.54 -33.05
C SER A 78 -14.38 3.75 -31.80
N ARG A 79 -14.39 4.37 -30.62
CA ARG A 79 -13.80 3.84 -29.37
C ARG A 79 -12.30 3.53 -29.48
N PHE A 80 -11.62 4.07 -30.49
CA PHE A 80 -10.16 3.98 -30.63
C PHE A 80 -9.48 4.71 -29.47
N CYS A 81 -8.38 4.15 -28.97
CA CYS A 81 -7.63 4.68 -27.84
C CYS A 81 -6.22 5.08 -28.28
N TRP A 82 -5.82 6.31 -27.98
CA TRP A 82 -4.43 6.72 -27.94
C TRP A 82 -3.95 6.73 -26.49
N CYS A 83 -2.66 6.47 -26.27
CA CYS A 83 -2.04 6.38 -24.95
C CYS A 83 -0.63 6.94 -25.02
N PHE A 84 -0.34 7.94 -24.19
CA PHE A 84 0.91 8.69 -24.21
C PHE A 84 1.58 8.64 -22.83
N PRO A 85 2.67 7.86 -22.65
CA PRO A 85 3.41 7.85 -21.39
C PRO A 85 4.03 9.22 -21.09
N LEU A 86 3.82 9.74 -19.87
CA LEU A 86 4.27 11.05 -19.43
C LEU A 86 5.20 10.95 -18.22
N LYS A 87 6.11 11.92 -18.07
CA LYS A 87 7.00 11.99 -16.89
C LYS A 87 6.34 12.81 -15.77
N CYS A 88 5.68 13.90 -16.14
CA CYS A 88 4.91 14.77 -15.26
C CYS A 88 3.47 15.01 -15.80
N LYS A 89 2.55 15.43 -14.93
CA LYS A 89 1.17 15.81 -15.34
C LYS A 89 1.13 17.12 -16.16
N SER A 90 2.19 17.93 -16.12
CA SER A 90 2.40 19.10 -16.99
C SER A 90 2.38 18.76 -18.48
N ASP A 91 2.99 17.62 -18.82
CA ASP A 91 3.34 17.21 -20.19
C ASP A 91 2.09 16.99 -21.07
N VAL A 92 0.89 16.96 -20.46
CA VAL A 92 -0.42 16.83 -21.11
C VAL A 92 -0.68 17.92 -22.14
N VAL A 93 -0.24 19.17 -21.88
CA VAL A 93 -0.52 20.30 -22.78
C VAL A 93 0.23 20.14 -24.10
N ASP A 94 1.54 19.89 -24.03
CA ASP A 94 2.39 19.71 -25.21
C ASP A 94 2.04 18.41 -25.96
N THR A 95 1.72 17.34 -25.21
CA THR A 95 1.24 16.07 -25.77
C THR A 95 -0.07 16.26 -26.53
N PHE A 96 -1.03 17.02 -25.99
CA PHE A 96 -2.30 17.29 -26.66
C PHE A 96 -2.12 18.19 -27.90
N LEU A 97 -1.26 19.20 -27.83
CA LEU A 97 -0.92 20.05 -28.99
C LEU A 97 -0.36 19.23 -30.15
N LEU A 98 0.61 18.36 -29.87
CA LEU A 98 1.21 17.45 -30.87
C LEU A 98 0.19 16.42 -31.37
N PHE A 99 -0.64 15.87 -30.49
CA PHE A 99 -1.72 14.96 -30.86
C PHE A 99 -2.72 15.62 -31.82
N LYS A 100 -3.25 16.81 -31.46
CA LYS A 100 -4.18 17.59 -32.28
C LYS A 100 -3.61 17.85 -33.68
N LYS A 101 -2.38 18.40 -33.76
CA LYS A 101 -1.74 18.71 -35.05
C LYS A 101 -1.67 17.47 -35.95
N ASN A 102 -1.27 16.33 -35.40
CA ASN A 102 -1.06 15.12 -36.17
C ASN A 102 -2.38 14.41 -36.52
N ILE A 103 -3.34 14.32 -35.60
CA ILE A 103 -4.59 13.56 -35.81
C ILE A 103 -5.58 14.28 -36.74
N GLU A 104 -5.63 15.61 -36.69
CA GLU A 104 -6.48 16.40 -37.59
C GLU A 104 -6.02 16.31 -39.06
N ILE A 105 -4.71 16.21 -39.28
CA ILE A 105 -4.12 15.94 -40.60
C ILE A 105 -4.39 14.48 -41.02
N LEU A 106 -4.12 13.51 -40.14
CA LEU A 106 -4.24 12.08 -40.45
C LEU A 106 -5.66 11.63 -40.81
N LEU A 107 -6.69 12.27 -40.23
CA LEU A 107 -8.09 11.94 -40.47
C LEU A 107 -8.84 12.98 -41.33
N ASN A 108 -8.16 14.04 -41.77
CA ASN A 108 -8.74 15.21 -42.46
C ASN A 108 -10.01 15.74 -41.76
N ALA A 109 -9.96 15.88 -40.44
CA ALA A 109 -11.10 16.20 -39.58
C ALA A 109 -10.66 17.12 -38.42
N LYS A 110 -11.60 17.81 -37.77
CA LYS A 110 -11.32 18.70 -36.64
C LYS A 110 -11.83 18.13 -35.32
N ILE A 111 -11.08 18.36 -34.24
CA ILE A 111 -11.54 18.03 -32.88
C ILE A 111 -12.60 19.06 -32.46
N CYS A 112 -13.87 18.66 -32.39
CA CYS A 112 -14.96 19.58 -32.04
C CYS A 112 -15.09 19.77 -30.52
N ALA A 113 -14.98 18.68 -29.76
CA ALA A 113 -15.09 18.70 -28.30
C ALA A 113 -14.11 17.73 -27.62
N LEU A 114 -13.56 18.18 -26.49
CA LEU A 114 -12.81 17.34 -25.55
C LEU A 114 -13.60 17.26 -24.24
N GLN A 115 -13.79 16.07 -23.72
CA GLN A 115 -14.36 15.81 -22.40
C GLN A 115 -13.31 15.24 -21.46
N SER A 116 -13.17 15.82 -20.27
CA SER A 116 -12.24 15.34 -19.25
C SER A 116 -12.79 15.51 -17.84
N ASP A 117 -12.06 14.99 -16.86
CA ASP A 117 -12.19 15.46 -15.49
C ASP A 117 -11.71 16.92 -15.37
N TRP A 118 -11.94 17.54 -14.22
CA TRP A 118 -11.48 18.91 -13.95
C TRP A 118 -10.08 18.94 -13.30
N GLY A 119 -9.19 18.04 -13.73
CA GLY A 119 -7.79 17.95 -13.29
C GLY A 119 -6.97 19.21 -13.57
N GLY A 120 -5.88 19.40 -12.83
CA GLY A 120 -5.02 20.60 -12.96
C GLY A 120 -4.34 20.71 -14.33
N GLU A 121 -4.02 19.56 -14.92
CA GLU A 121 -3.59 19.41 -16.30
C GLU A 121 -4.64 19.94 -17.30
N PHE A 122 -5.91 19.55 -17.17
CA PHE A 122 -6.97 19.93 -18.09
C PHE A 122 -7.45 21.37 -17.87
N ARG A 123 -7.36 21.92 -16.65
CA ARG A 123 -7.51 23.37 -16.40
C ARG A 123 -6.44 24.19 -17.11
N SER A 124 -5.21 23.67 -17.20
CA SER A 124 -4.12 24.30 -17.95
C SER A 124 -4.38 24.22 -19.46
N LEU A 125 -4.85 23.06 -19.94
CA LEU A 125 -5.23 22.83 -21.32
C LEU A 125 -6.45 23.68 -21.77
N GLN A 126 -7.40 24.02 -20.88
CA GLN A 126 -8.60 24.78 -21.23
C GLN A 126 -8.30 26.08 -21.98
N LYS A 127 -7.25 26.81 -21.59
CA LYS A 127 -6.83 28.05 -22.27
C LYS A 127 -6.51 27.79 -23.75
N VAL A 128 -5.80 26.69 -24.02
CA VAL A 128 -5.40 26.25 -25.36
C VAL A 128 -6.60 25.76 -26.17
N LEU A 129 -7.53 25.03 -25.55
CA LEU A 129 -8.76 24.57 -26.22
C LEU A 129 -9.61 25.74 -26.72
N LYS A 130 -9.77 26.79 -25.91
CA LYS A 130 -10.48 28.02 -26.30
C LYS A 130 -9.86 28.70 -27.53
N VAL A 131 -8.53 28.82 -27.59
CA VAL A 131 -7.81 29.41 -28.74
C VAL A 131 -8.07 28.64 -30.05
N PHE A 132 -8.28 27.32 -29.98
CA PHE A 132 -8.59 26.49 -31.14
C PHE A 132 -10.10 26.24 -31.37
N GLY A 133 -10.99 26.93 -30.64
CA GLY A 133 -12.44 26.73 -30.75
C GLY A 133 -12.95 25.37 -30.27
N ILE A 134 -12.14 24.58 -29.56
CA ILE A 134 -12.51 23.24 -29.09
C ILE A 134 -13.36 23.36 -27.83
N THR A 135 -14.57 22.78 -27.86
CA THR A 135 -15.48 22.81 -26.72
C THR A 135 -14.96 21.89 -25.61
N HIS A 136 -14.54 22.47 -24.49
CA HIS A 136 -14.14 21.70 -23.29
C HIS A 136 -15.39 21.34 -22.47
N ARG A 137 -15.81 20.08 -22.55
CA ARG A 137 -16.83 19.49 -21.68
C ARG A 137 -16.14 19.01 -20.39
N ILE A 138 -16.74 19.32 -19.24
CA ILE A 138 -16.19 19.02 -17.93
C ILE A 138 -17.16 18.05 -17.25
N SER A 139 -16.69 16.89 -16.79
CA SER A 139 -17.54 15.99 -16.00
C SER A 139 -17.91 16.64 -14.67
N CYS A 140 -19.19 16.61 -14.29
CA CYS A 140 -19.65 17.12 -13.01
C CYS A 140 -18.92 16.41 -11.85
N PRO A 141 -18.51 17.13 -10.78
CA PRO A 141 -17.93 16.50 -9.60
C PRO A 141 -18.82 15.37 -9.06
N TYR A 142 -18.19 14.26 -8.64
CA TYR A 142 -18.82 13.03 -8.15
C TYR A 142 -19.69 12.26 -9.18
N ALA A 143 -19.89 12.78 -10.40
CA ALA A 143 -20.65 12.10 -11.46
C ALA A 143 -19.76 11.19 -12.34
N HIS A 144 -19.12 10.18 -11.72
CA HIS A 144 -18.18 9.25 -12.38
C HIS A 144 -18.72 8.61 -13.69
N SER A 145 -20.03 8.40 -13.77
CA SER A 145 -20.70 7.92 -14.99
C SER A 145 -20.42 8.77 -16.24
N GLN A 146 -20.18 10.08 -16.09
CA GLN A 146 -19.95 11.00 -17.21
C GLN A 146 -18.57 10.83 -17.86
N ASN A 147 -17.49 10.59 -17.10
CA ASN A 147 -16.16 10.30 -17.68
C ASN A 147 -15.89 8.79 -17.82
N GLY A 148 -16.84 7.95 -17.39
CA GLY A 148 -16.72 6.49 -17.32
C GLY A 148 -16.31 5.79 -18.62
N THR A 149 -16.37 6.42 -19.79
CA THR A 149 -15.81 5.91 -21.05
C THR A 149 -14.30 5.75 -21.01
N VAL A 150 -13.56 6.75 -20.54
CA VAL A 150 -12.09 6.67 -20.43
C VAL A 150 -11.66 5.95 -19.15
N GLU A 151 -12.41 6.06 -18.05
CA GLU A 151 -12.16 5.27 -16.83
C GLU A 151 -12.22 3.75 -17.10
N ARG A 152 -13.24 3.28 -17.85
CA ARG A 152 -13.35 1.87 -18.28
C ARG A 152 -12.23 1.48 -19.25
N LYS A 153 -11.72 2.41 -20.06
CA LYS A 153 -10.55 2.16 -20.92
C LYS A 153 -9.28 2.03 -20.09
N HIS A 154 -9.06 2.88 -19.08
CA HIS A 154 -7.96 2.75 -18.13
C HIS A 154 -7.94 1.37 -17.44
N ARG A 155 -9.11 0.89 -16.97
CA ARG A 155 -9.24 -0.48 -16.43
C ARG A 155 -8.77 -1.54 -17.44
N HIS A 156 -9.33 -1.53 -18.65
CA HIS A 156 -9.02 -2.50 -19.70
C HIS A 156 -7.53 -2.48 -20.14
N ILE A 157 -6.89 -1.30 -20.19
CA ILE A 157 -5.45 -1.15 -20.48
C ILE A 157 -4.62 -1.77 -19.35
N VAL A 158 -4.94 -1.47 -18.09
CA VAL A 158 -4.19 -1.96 -16.92
C VAL A 158 -4.34 -3.48 -16.78
N GLU A 159 -5.55 -4.02 -16.87
CA GLU A 159 -5.81 -5.47 -16.80
C GLU A 159 -5.06 -6.24 -17.90
N THR A 160 -5.16 -5.78 -19.14
CA THR A 160 -4.45 -6.39 -20.29
C THR A 160 -2.94 -6.26 -20.13
N GLY A 161 -2.44 -5.08 -19.75
CA GLY A 161 -1.01 -4.82 -19.59
C GLY A 161 -0.37 -5.62 -18.44
N LEU A 162 -1.09 -5.82 -17.33
CA LEU A 162 -0.66 -6.69 -16.24
C LEU A 162 -0.66 -8.17 -16.65
N ALA A 163 -1.65 -8.61 -17.45
CA ALA A 163 -1.65 -9.96 -18.00
C ALA A 163 -0.45 -10.21 -18.94
N LEU A 164 -0.09 -9.24 -19.80
CA LEU A 164 1.10 -9.33 -20.66
C LEU A 164 2.40 -9.40 -19.85
N LEU A 165 2.55 -8.60 -18.78
CA LEU A 165 3.70 -8.69 -17.86
C LEU A 165 3.75 -10.02 -17.12
N SER A 166 2.61 -10.50 -16.61
CA SER A 166 2.52 -11.74 -15.85
C SER A 166 2.89 -12.96 -16.71
N HIS A 167 2.31 -13.07 -17.91
CA HIS A 167 2.59 -14.17 -18.84
C HIS A 167 4.08 -14.22 -19.23
N SER A 168 4.68 -13.07 -19.54
CA SER A 168 6.10 -12.96 -19.92
C SER A 168 7.09 -13.03 -18.74
N SER A 169 6.58 -13.11 -17.50
CA SER A 169 7.36 -12.98 -16.25
C SER A 169 8.16 -11.67 -16.15
N LEU A 170 7.74 -10.60 -16.85
CA LEU A 170 8.50 -9.36 -16.92
C LEU A 170 8.33 -8.48 -15.67
N PRO A 171 9.41 -7.90 -15.12
CA PRO A 171 9.34 -6.94 -14.02
C PRO A 171 8.44 -5.74 -14.33
N THR A 172 7.76 -5.21 -13.31
CA THR A 172 6.86 -4.06 -13.42
C THR A 172 7.52 -2.77 -13.94
N LEU A 173 8.85 -2.70 -13.99
CA LEU A 173 9.63 -1.68 -14.71
C LEU A 173 9.21 -1.51 -16.19
N TYR A 174 8.74 -2.58 -16.83
CA TYR A 174 8.32 -2.59 -18.23
C TYR A 174 6.83 -2.21 -18.45
N TRP A 175 6.14 -1.66 -17.43
CA TRP A 175 4.70 -1.36 -17.53
C TRP A 175 4.34 -0.45 -18.70
N SER A 176 5.18 0.53 -19.07
CA SER A 176 4.92 1.41 -20.21
C SER A 176 4.93 0.65 -21.54
N ASP A 177 5.87 -0.26 -21.71
CA ASP A 177 6.04 -1.07 -22.92
C ASP A 177 4.87 -2.08 -23.06
N ALA A 178 4.45 -2.67 -21.93
CA ALA A 178 3.29 -3.56 -21.86
C ALA A 178 1.95 -2.82 -22.08
N PHE A 179 1.77 -1.63 -21.53
CA PHE A 179 0.51 -0.86 -21.65
C PHE A 179 0.34 -0.30 -23.07
N LEU A 180 1.41 0.14 -23.73
CA LEU A 180 1.39 0.49 -25.15
C LEU A 180 1.04 -0.72 -26.03
N THR A 181 1.60 -1.90 -25.72
CA THR A 181 1.26 -3.15 -26.42
C THR A 181 -0.21 -3.52 -26.21
N ALA A 182 -0.73 -3.40 -24.97
CA ALA A 182 -2.15 -3.60 -24.67
C ALA A 182 -3.04 -2.67 -25.50
N VAL A 183 -2.73 -1.38 -25.60
CA VAL A 183 -3.49 -0.42 -26.43
C VAL A 183 -3.45 -0.78 -27.92
N TYR A 184 -2.29 -1.21 -28.43
CA TYR A 184 -2.15 -1.69 -29.82
C TYR A 184 -3.07 -2.87 -30.13
N LEU A 185 -3.21 -3.81 -29.19
CA LEU A 185 -4.09 -4.98 -29.27
C LEU A 185 -5.57 -4.57 -29.11
N ILE A 186 -5.91 -3.80 -28.08
CA ILE A 186 -7.29 -3.34 -27.77
C ILE A 186 -7.92 -2.59 -28.96
N ASN A 187 -7.13 -1.87 -29.75
CA ASN A 187 -7.62 -1.18 -30.95
C ASN A 187 -7.86 -2.12 -32.16
N ARG A 188 -7.30 -3.34 -32.17
CA ARG A 188 -7.44 -4.35 -33.24
C ARG A 188 -8.35 -5.52 -32.87
N LEU A 189 -8.68 -5.65 -31.58
CA LEU A 189 -9.67 -6.60 -31.09
C LEU A 189 -11.10 -6.08 -31.40
N PRO A 190 -12.02 -6.95 -31.85
CA PRO A 190 -13.43 -6.62 -31.98
C PRO A 190 -14.09 -6.16 -30.67
N SER A 191 -15.06 -5.24 -30.75
CA SER A 191 -15.82 -4.78 -29.59
C SER A 191 -17.33 -4.94 -29.77
N PRO A 192 -18.07 -5.48 -28.78
CA PRO A 192 -19.54 -5.51 -28.80
C PRO A 192 -20.17 -4.11 -28.96
N SER A 193 -19.55 -3.08 -28.38
CA SER A 193 -20.01 -1.67 -28.51
C SER A 193 -19.91 -1.09 -29.93
N LEU A 194 -19.24 -1.82 -30.82
CA LEU A 194 -18.96 -1.49 -32.22
C LEU A 194 -19.62 -2.49 -33.19
N LYS A 195 -20.68 -3.19 -32.76
CA LYS A 195 -21.33 -4.29 -33.52
C LYS A 195 -20.33 -5.39 -33.94
N ASN A 196 -19.32 -5.65 -33.10
CA ASN A 196 -18.22 -6.59 -33.33
C ASN A 196 -17.23 -6.23 -34.46
N LEU A 197 -17.18 -4.96 -34.90
CA LEU A 197 -16.01 -4.42 -35.60
C LEU A 197 -14.92 -4.05 -34.57
N CYS A 198 -13.67 -3.89 -35.01
CA CYS A 198 -12.59 -3.37 -34.16
C CYS A 198 -12.47 -1.84 -34.26
N PRO A 199 -11.94 -1.15 -33.23
CA PRO A 199 -11.77 0.31 -33.27
C PRO A 199 -10.94 0.81 -34.47
N TYR A 200 -9.90 0.08 -34.86
CA TYR A 200 -9.04 0.40 -36.01
C TYR A 200 -9.83 0.41 -37.32
N GLU A 201 -10.70 -0.59 -37.54
CA GLU A 201 -11.52 -0.70 -38.75
C GLU A 201 -12.58 0.40 -38.84
N ILE A 202 -13.20 0.78 -37.72
CA ILE A 202 -14.17 1.90 -37.72
C ILE A 202 -13.48 3.26 -37.94
N LEU A 203 -12.28 3.47 -37.38
CA LEU A 203 -11.55 4.73 -37.52
C LEU A 203 -10.94 4.91 -38.92
N PHE A 204 -10.19 3.91 -39.41
CA PHE A 204 -9.42 4.00 -40.66
C PHE A 204 -10.10 3.40 -41.89
N LYS A 205 -11.29 2.79 -41.75
CA LYS A 205 -12.03 2.08 -42.82
C LYS A 205 -11.23 0.97 -43.52
N ARG A 206 -10.21 0.43 -42.85
CA ARG A 206 -9.34 -0.65 -43.31
C ARG A 206 -9.27 -1.74 -42.25
N LYS A 207 -9.34 -3.01 -42.65
CA LYS A 207 -9.11 -4.14 -41.73
C LYS A 207 -7.67 -4.11 -41.21
N PRO A 208 -7.43 -4.42 -39.92
CA PRO A 208 -6.07 -4.55 -39.41
C PRO A 208 -5.42 -5.84 -39.96
N ASP A 209 -4.11 -5.79 -40.22
CA ASP A 209 -3.33 -7.00 -40.38
C ASP A 209 -3.11 -7.67 -39.01
N TYR A 210 -3.25 -9.00 -38.99
CA TYR A 210 -3.04 -9.85 -37.82
C TYR A 210 -1.73 -10.66 -37.89
N HIS A 211 -1.10 -10.81 -39.06
CA HIS A 211 0.16 -11.57 -39.20
C HIS A 211 1.33 -10.90 -38.45
N PHE A 212 1.27 -9.57 -38.34
CA PHE A 212 2.21 -8.76 -37.56
C PHE A 212 2.07 -8.91 -36.04
N LEU A 213 1.07 -9.62 -35.51
CA LEU A 213 0.95 -9.85 -34.07
C LEU A 213 1.95 -10.88 -33.57
N LYS A 214 2.57 -10.63 -32.41
CA LYS A 214 3.52 -11.51 -31.73
C LYS A 214 3.30 -11.51 -30.21
N ILE A 215 3.69 -12.58 -29.52
CA ILE A 215 3.49 -12.75 -28.07
C ILE A 215 4.47 -11.86 -27.30
N PHE A 216 3.95 -10.89 -26.56
CA PHE A 216 4.75 -9.93 -25.77
C PHE A 216 5.73 -10.62 -24.81
N GLY A 217 6.96 -10.13 -24.75
CA GLY A 217 8.00 -10.62 -23.85
C GLY A 217 8.62 -11.97 -24.20
N CYS A 218 8.31 -12.53 -25.37
CA CYS A 218 9.04 -13.69 -25.90
C CYS A 218 10.46 -13.32 -26.36
N GLN A 219 11.27 -14.33 -26.66
CA GLN A 219 12.59 -14.16 -27.24
C GLN A 219 12.47 -13.86 -28.74
N CYS A 220 13.31 -12.95 -29.23
CA CYS A 220 13.33 -12.51 -30.61
C CYS A 220 14.76 -12.22 -31.09
N TRP A 221 14.97 -12.30 -32.40
CA TRP A 221 16.27 -12.20 -33.05
C TRP A 221 16.18 -11.19 -34.21
N PRO A 222 16.46 -9.89 -33.98
CA PRO A 222 16.37 -8.86 -35.00
C PRO A 222 17.57 -8.89 -35.95
N ASN A 223 17.34 -8.55 -37.22
CA ASN A 223 18.40 -8.34 -38.21
C ASN A 223 19.28 -7.13 -37.82
N LEU A 224 20.51 -7.39 -37.37
CA LEU A 224 21.48 -6.38 -36.95
C LEU A 224 22.44 -5.93 -38.05
N ARG A 225 22.31 -6.43 -39.30
CA ARG A 225 23.19 -5.95 -40.39
C ARG A 225 23.21 -4.42 -40.56
N PRO A 226 22.11 -3.67 -40.40
CA PRO A 226 22.14 -2.20 -40.42
C PRO A 226 22.80 -1.53 -39.20
N TYR A 227 23.00 -2.26 -38.10
CA TYR A 227 23.53 -1.74 -36.83
C TYR A 227 24.99 -2.15 -36.54
N ASN A 228 25.56 -3.01 -37.37
CA ASN A 228 26.90 -3.57 -37.20
C ASN A 228 27.98 -2.65 -37.77
N LYS A 229 29.10 -2.52 -37.05
CA LYS A 229 30.24 -1.69 -37.48
C LYS A 229 31.06 -2.34 -38.61
N ASN A 230 31.06 -3.67 -38.72
CA ASN A 230 31.76 -4.39 -39.78
C ASN A 230 30.98 -5.62 -40.27
N LYS A 231 31.39 -6.19 -41.42
CA LYS A 231 30.74 -7.34 -42.05
C LYS A 231 30.92 -8.67 -41.29
N ILE A 232 31.85 -8.73 -40.34
CA ILE A 232 32.17 -9.92 -39.52
C ILE A 232 31.27 -10.01 -38.28
N ASN A 233 30.78 -8.89 -37.73
CA ASN A 233 29.83 -8.89 -36.63
C ASN A 233 28.59 -9.77 -36.91
N PHE A 234 28.17 -10.54 -35.89
CA PHE A 234 27.02 -11.45 -35.94
C PHE A 234 25.74 -10.76 -36.46
N ARG A 235 24.93 -11.48 -37.24
CA ARG A 235 23.75 -10.93 -37.92
C ARG A 235 22.56 -10.68 -36.99
N SER A 236 22.56 -11.25 -35.78
CA SER A 236 21.54 -11.05 -34.74
C SER A 236 22.12 -11.39 -33.35
N ILE A 237 21.41 -10.99 -32.30
CA ILE A 237 21.65 -11.34 -30.89
C ILE A 237 20.29 -11.62 -30.22
N PRO A 238 20.23 -12.39 -29.12
CA PRO A 238 18.96 -12.70 -28.45
C PRO A 238 18.39 -11.47 -27.74
N CYS A 239 17.25 -11.00 -28.21
CA CYS A 239 16.51 -9.86 -27.66
C CYS A 239 15.17 -10.29 -27.06
N LEU A 240 14.60 -9.40 -26.25
CA LEU A 240 13.25 -9.47 -25.71
C LEU A 240 12.30 -8.65 -26.58
N PHE A 241 11.14 -9.20 -26.95
CA PHE A 241 10.12 -8.45 -27.67
C PHE A 241 9.30 -7.56 -26.72
N LEU A 242 9.33 -6.24 -26.92
CA LEU A 242 8.66 -5.24 -26.08
C LEU A 242 7.56 -4.43 -26.79
N GLY A 243 7.01 -4.95 -27.89
CA GLY A 243 5.89 -4.33 -28.61
C GLY A 243 6.30 -3.65 -29.92
N TYR A 244 5.42 -2.80 -30.45
CA TYR A 244 5.49 -2.30 -31.82
C TYR A 244 6.01 -0.85 -31.87
N SER A 245 6.83 -0.51 -32.86
CA SER A 245 7.27 0.87 -33.06
C SER A 245 6.11 1.73 -33.57
N SER A 246 6.03 2.99 -33.13
CA SER A 246 5.07 3.95 -33.70
C SER A 246 5.59 4.59 -34.99
N SER A 247 6.89 4.90 -35.07
CA SER A 247 7.47 5.60 -36.22
C SER A 247 7.83 4.69 -37.41
N HIS A 248 7.85 3.37 -37.23
CA HIS A 248 8.34 2.41 -38.24
C HIS A 248 7.45 1.17 -38.30
N LEU A 249 7.36 0.52 -39.48
CA LEU A 249 6.78 -0.83 -39.61
C LEU A 249 7.79 -1.87 -39.09
N GLY A 250 7.95 -1.93 -37.77
CA GLY A 250 8.92 -2.80 -37.10
C GLY A 250 8.66 -3.01 -35.61
N TYR A 251 9.33 -4.01 -35.07
CA TYR A 251 9.21 -4.49 -33.69
C TYR A 251 10.29 -3.88 -32.79
N LEU A 252 9.95 -3.65 -31.52
CA LEU A 252 10.87 -3.19 -30.48
C LEU A 252 11.58 -4.39 -29.85
N CYS A 253 12.86 -4.54 -30.13
CA CYS A 253 13.69 -5.67 -29.71
C CYS A 253 14.76 -5.20 -28.70
N PHE A 254 14.64 -5.60 -27.45
CA PHE A 254 15.47 -5.11 -26.34
C PHE A 254 16.55 -6.11 -25.94
N HIS A 255 17.82 -5.72 -26.01
CA HIS A 255 18.95 -6.57 -25.62
C HIS A 255 19.29 -6.37 -24.13
N ILE A 256 18.77 -7.28 -23.30
CA ILE A 256 18.81 -7.22 -21.83
C ILE A 256 20.22 -6.91 -21.27
N PRO A 257 21.32 -7.57 -21.70
CA PRO A 257 22.65 -7.34 -21.12
C PRO A 257 23.23 -5.93 -21.33
N THR A 258 22.76 -5.19 -22.33
CA THR A 258 23.28 -3.84 -22.66
C THR A 258 22.26 -2.72 -22.47
N GLY A 259 21.01 -3.04 -22.15
CA GLY A 259 19.92 -2.06 -22.09
C GLY A 259 19.55 -1.42 -23.44
N ARG A 260 20.13 -1.88 -24.56
CA ARG A 260 19.92 -1.28 -25.88
C ARG A 260 18.62 -1.77 -26.52
N MET A 261 17.84 -0.82 -27.05
CA MET A 261 16.71 -1.09 -27.93
C MET A 261 17.17 -1.11 -29.40
N TYR A 262 16.63 -2.04 -30.18
CA TYR A 262 16.71 -2.10 -31.63
C TYR A 262 15.30 -2.04 -32.22
N ILE A 263 15.16 -1.49 -33.43
CA ILE A 263 13.90 -1.47 -34.18
C ILE A 263 14.16 -2.22 -35.48
N SER A 264 13.45 -3.33 -35.72
CA SER A 264 13.62 -4.10 -36.95
C SER A 264 12.28 -4.58 -37.49
N ARG A 265 12.14 -4.55 -38.82
CA ARG A 265 11.07 -5.25 -39.54
C ARG A 265 11.36 -6.76 -39.58
N ASP A 266 12.61 -7.11 -39.88
CA ASP A 266 13.06 -8.49 -40.00
C ASP A 266 13.46 -8.99 -38.61
N VAL A 267 12.63 -9.85 -38.03
CA VAL A 267 12.81 -10.41 -36.70
C VAL A 267 12.30 -11.84 -36.70
N LEU A 268 13.13 -12.79 -36.26
CA LEU A 268 12.68 -14.16 -35.97
C LEU A 268 12.22 -14.23 -34.51
N PHE A 269 11.09 -14.89 -34.24
CA PHE A 269 10.51 -14.99 -32.90
C PHE A 269 10.51 -16.43 -32.43
N ASP A 270 10.94 -16.65 -31.19
CA ASP A 270 10.67 -17.87 -30.43
C ASP A 270 9.61 -17.53 -29.37
N GLU A 271 8.36 -17.74 -29.75
CA GLU A 271 7.19 -17.47 -28.90
C GLU A 271 7.01 -18.51 -27.77
N SER A 272 7.86 -19.55 -27.73
CA SER A 272 7.89 -20.54 -26.65
C SER A 272 8.89 -20.17 -25.53
N THR A 273 9.94 -19.41 -25.85
CA THR A 273 10.94 -18.98 -24.86
C THR A 273 10.65 -17.57 -24.34
N PHE A 274 10.42 -17.48 -23.03
CA PHE A 274 10.34 -16.22 -22.29
C PHE A 274 11.63 -16.04 -21.47
N PRO A 275 12.55 -15.12 -21.84
CA PRO A 275 13.86 -15.03 -21.18
C PRO A 275 13.78 -14.81 -19.66
N TYR A 276 12.78 -14.08 -19.17
CA TYR A 276 12.62 -13.76 -17.76
C TYR A 276 12.01 -14.90 -16.92
N SER A 277 11.26 -15.85 -17.52
CA SER A 277 10.68 -16.97 -16.75
C SER A 277 11.73 -17.95 -16.20
N LYS A 278 12.94 -17.90 -16.75
CA LYS A 278 14.10 -18.73 -16.35
C LYS A 278 15.04 -18.01 -15.35
N VAL A 279 14.76 -16.76 -14.97
CA VAL A 279 15.62 -15.94 -14.10
C VAL A 279 15.17 -16.03 -12.64
N GLN A 280 15.99 -16.66 -11.78
CA GLN A 280 15.77 -16.63 -10.34
C GLN A 280 16.08 -15.23 -9.73
N PRO A 281 15.35 -14.79 -8.69
CA PRO A 281 15.31 -13.38 -8.25
C PRO A 281 16.52 -12.90 -7.42
N ASN A 282 17.74 -13.36 -7.72
CA ASN A 282 18.94 -13.10 -6.92
C ASN A 282 19.96 -12.09 -7.49
N THR A 283 19.78 -11.59 -8.72
CA THR A 283 20.68 -10.58 -9.32
C THR A 283 20.13 -9.16 -9.17
N LYS A 284 20.58 -8.45 -8.12
CA LYS A 284 20.34 -7.00 -7.92
C LYS A 284 21.23 -6.12 -8.83
N THR A 285 21.24 -6.41 -10.11
CA THR A 285 21.98 -5.67 -11.15
C THR A 285 21.05 -5.24 -12.28
N TYR A 286 20.13 -4.33 -11.95
CA TYR A 286 19.48 -3.53 -12.98
C TYR A 286 20.56 -2.68 -13.68
N PRO A 287 20.68 -2.72 -15.03
CA PRO A 287 21.55 -1.78 -15.72
C PRO A 287 21.07 -0.34 -15.48
N ALA A 288 22.00 0.61 -15.50
CA ALA A 288 21.71 2.01 -15.19
C ALA A 288 20.58 2.58 -16.07
N ILE A 289 19.86 3.58 -15.54
CA ILE A 289 18.77 4.27 -16.25
C ILE A 289 19.38 5.15 -17.35
N ILE A 290 19.67 4.54 -18.50
CA ILE A 290 20.06 5.27 -19.72
C ILE A 290 18.80 5.98 -20.24
N PRO A 291 18.82 7.32 -20.43
CA PRO A 291 17.68 8.05 -20.94
C PRO A 291 17.45 7.74 -22.43
N ALA A 292 16.62 6.74 -22.72
CA ALA A 292 16.17 6.44 -24.07
C ALA A 292 15.30 7.58 -24.60
N GLN A 293 15.91 8.52 -25.34
CA GLN A 293 15.20 9.51 -26.15
C GLN A 293 14.54 8.81 -27.35
N LEU A 294 13.35 8.24 -27.13
CA LEU A 294 12.42 7.94 -28.21
C LEU A 294 11.59 9.21 -28.49
N PRO A 295 11.67 9.80 -29.70
CA PRO A 295 10.88 10.99 -30.03
C PRO A 295 9.38 10.66 -30.10
N PHE A 296 8.54 11.61 -29.67
CA PHE A 296 7.08 11.49 -29.68
C PHE A 296 6.54 11.50 -31.13
N HIS A 297 6.04 10.37 -31.63
CA HIS A 297 5.16 10.36 -32.82
C HIS A 297 4.07 9.27 -32.74
N ILE A 298 2.93 9.56 -33.38
CA ILE A 298 1.74 8.69 -33.50
C ILE A 298 2.08 7.49 -34.42
N PRO A 299 1.52 6.28 -34.17
CA PRO A 299 1.68 5.13 -35.05
C PRO A 299 1.29 5.42 -36.52
N THR A 300 2.26 5.34 -37.43
CA THR A 300 2.06 5.50 -38.87
C THR A 300 1.32 4.29 -39.48
N ILE A 301 0.61 4.51 -40.59
CA ILE A 301 -0.09 3.45 -41.34
C ILE A 301 0.92 2.72 -42.25
N PRO A 302 0.93 1.39 -42.32
CA PRO A 302 1.61 0.66 -43.39
C PRO A 302 0.74 0.60 -44.65
N GLU A 303 1.33 0.91 -45.81
CA GLU A 303 0.75 0.62 -47.11
C GLU A 303 1.17 -0.77 -47.61
N PRO A 304 0.29 -1.50 -48.33
CA PRO A 304 0.64 -2.78 -48.95
C PRO A 304 1.50 -2.58 -50.21
N ASN A 305 2.33 -3.57 -50.54
CA ASN A 305 3.30 -3.47 -51.64
C ASN A 305 2.62 -3.23 -53.01
N ILE A 306 3.02 -2.16 -53.70
CA ILE A 306 2.89 -2.06 -55.16
C ILE A 306 4.09 -2.79 -55.78
N LYS A 307 3.86 -3.63 -56.80
CA LYS A 307 4.94 -4.30 -57.55
C LYS A 307 5.64 -3.27 -58.48
N PRO A 308 6.97 -3.32 -58.64
CA PRO A 308 7.68 -2.37 -59.50
C PRO A 308 7.33 -2.56 -60.99
N GLY A 309 6.91 -1.48 -61.63
CA GLY A 309 7.05 -1.32 -63.08
C GLY A 309 8.48 -0.90 -63.46
N PRO A 310 8.85 -0.95 -64.75
CA PRO A 310 10.22 -0.71 -65.20
C PRO A 310 10.68 0.73 -64.99
N SER A 311 11.98 0.88 -64.71
CA SER A 311 12.67 2.14 -64.40
C SER A 311 13.15 2.90 -65.63
N ILE A 312 13.11 4.24 -65.58
CA ILE A 312 14.00 5.09 -66.40
C ILE A 312 14.68 6.14 -65.49
N ASN A 313 16.01 6.01 -65.42
CA ASN A 313 17.09 6.96 -65.14
C ASN A 313 16.70 8.45 -64.87
N ASN A 314 17.35 9.13 -63.93
CA ASN A 314 18.80 9.43 -64.02
C ASN A 314 19.55 9.68 -62.69
N ASN A 315 20.87 9.92 -62.80
CA ASN A 315 21.87 9.69 -61.72
C ASN A 315 22.11 10.82 -60.70
N PRO A 316 22.77 10.54 -59.54
CA PRO A 316 23.02 11.49 -58.44
C PRO A 316 24.51 11.81 -58.15
N LEU A 317 24.76 12.78 -57.23
CA LEU A 317 26.06 13.18 -56.61
C LEU A 317 26.97 14.03 -57.55
N GLN A 318 27.97 14.85 -57.12
CA GLN A 318 28.74 14.98 -55.85
C GLN A 318 29.01 16.47 -55.42
N PRO A 319 29.51 16.72 -54.18
CA PRO A 319 30.07 18.01 -53.66
C PRO A 319 31.63 18.07 -53.89
N PRO A 320 32.52 18.85 -53.19
CA PRO A 320 32.40 19.81 -52.05
C PRO A 320 33.31 21.09 -52.16
N ASN A 321 33.73 21.66 -50.99
CA ASN A 321 34.87 22.60 -50.74
C ASN A 321 34.69 24.11 -51.07
N LEU A 322 35.31 25.09 -50.37
CA LEU A 322 35.91 25.19 -49.00
C LEU A 322 36.19 26.68 -48.61
N ALA A 323 36.69 26.90 -47.38
CA ALA A 323 37.48 28.06 -46.89
C ALA A 323 36.74 29.33 -46.36
N HIS A 324 37.52 30.18 -45.65
CA HIS A 324 37.11 31.28 -44.78
C HIS A 324 37.73 32.63 -45.19
N THR A 325 37.12 33.74 -44.74
CA THR A 325 37.87 34.96 -44.34
C THR A 325 37.16 35.73 -43.22
N LEU A 326 37.89 36.62 -42.53
CA LEU A 326 37.43 37.49 -41.44
C LEU A 326 37.76 38.96 -41.77
N SER A 327 36.95 39.91 -41.28
CA SER A 327 37.42 41.16 -40.60
C SER A 327 36.23 42.04 -40.12
N PRO A 328 36.41 42.89 -39.08
CA PRO A 328 35.36 43.77 -38.53
C PRO A 328 35.65 45.28 -38.65
N THR A 329 34.67 46.14 -38.34
CA THR A 329 34.90 47.53 -37.86
C THR A 329 33.75 47.99 -36.94
N ILE A 330 34.00 49.01 -36.13
CA ILE A 330 33.18 49.58 -35.03
C ILE A 330 32.49 50.88 -35.51
N VAL A 331 31.29 51.28 -35.00
CA VAL A 331 30.91 52.52 -34.24
C VAL A 331 29.43 52.41 -33.70
N PRO A 332 28.68 53.41 -33.11
CA PRO A 332 28.06 53.16 -31.78
C PRO A 332 26.55 53.51 -31.61
N ASN A 333 26.08 53.39 -30.35
CA ASN A 333 25.07 54.18 -29.60
C ASN A 333 23.98 55.03 -30.31
N GLY A 334 22.75 54.99 -29.76
CA GLY A 334 21.85 56.17 -29.76
C GLY A 334 20.36 55.91 -29.48
N PRO A 335 19.81 56.30 -28.30
CA PRO A 335 18.37 56.35 -28.04
C PRO A 335 17.83 57.79 -27.89
N ALA A 336 16.53 58.02 -28.11
CA ALA A 336 15.79 59.15 -27.53
C ALA A 336 14.26 58.95 -27.55
N GLN A 337 13.57 59.67 -26.68
CA GLN A 337 12.11 59.69 -26.50
C GLN A 337 11.48 60.94 -27.16
N SER A 338 10.16 61.08 -26.97
CA SER A 338 9.43 62.37 -26.82
C SER A 338 8.82 63.04 -28.05
N SER A 339 7.48 63.08 -28.06
CA SER A 339 6.71 64.33 -28.16
C SER A 339 5.23 64.09 -27.84
N THR A 340 4.54 65.12 -27.38
CA THR A 340 3.09 65.18 -27.12
C THR A 340 2.50 66.37 -27.88
N ILE A 341 1.18 66.59 -27.73
CA ILE A 341 0.43 67.80 -28.12
C ILE A 341 0.17 67.93 -29.63
N HIS A 342 -1.09 67.72 -30.05
CA HIS A 342 -2.00 68.84 -30.36
C HIS A 342 -3.45 68.35 -30.47
N ALA A 343 -4.40 69.29 -30.36
CA ALA A 343 -5.83 69.04 -30.29
C ALA A 343 -6.55 69.56 -31.55
N ASN A 344 -7.80 69.10 -31.77
CA ASN A 344 -8.82 69.87 -32.48
C ASN A 344 -10.24 69.44 -32.10
N ASN A 345 -11.17 70.39 -32.20
CA ASN A 345 -12.63 70.23 -32.10
C ASN A 345 -13.24 70.27 -33.55
N PRO A 346 -14.56 70.24 -33.86
CA PRO A 346 -15.71 70.60 -33.00
C PRO A 346 -17.04 69.79 -33.11
N ALA A 347 -17.82 69.86 -32.02
CA ALA A 347 -19.28 70.14 -31.94
C ALA A 347 -20.40 69.14 -32.36
N GLN A 348 -21.58 69.40 -31.76
CA GLN A 348 -22.94 68.82 -31.91
C GLN A 348 -23.12 67.37 -31.39
N SER A 349 -24.04 67.03 -30.47
CA SER A 349 -25.03 67.77 -29.65
C SER A 349 -25.47 66.87 -28.44
N SER A 350 -26.41 67.13 -27.50
CA SER A 350 -27.44 68.18 -27.28
C SER A 350 -27.88 68.27 -25.79
N HIS A 351 -28.80 69.22 -25.49
CA HIS A 351 -29.79 69.32 -24.39
C HIS A 351 -29.54 68.87 -22.92
N HIS A 352 -29.33 69.90 -22.07
CA HIS A 352 -30.04 70.24 -20.79
C HIS A 352 -30.27 69.26 -19.62
N SER A 353 -29.58 69.58 -18.49
CA SER A 353 -30.12 70.22 -17.23
C SER A 353 -31.32 69.63 -16.46
N PRO A 354 -31.49 69.90 -15.12
CA PRO A 354 -30.63 70.62 -14.15
C PRO A 354 -30.36 69.87 -12.81
N SER A 355 -29.52 70.47 -11.94
CA SER A 355 -29.38 70.19 -10.48
C SER A 355 -30.56 70.85 -9.68
N PRO A 356 -30.69 70.83 -8.31
CA PRO A 356 -29.68 71.29 -7.33
C PRO A 356 -29.79 70.74 -5.85
N ILE A 357 -29.16 71.46 -4.90
CA ILE A 357 -29.40 71.57 -3.43
C ILE A 357 -28.64 70.62 -2.45
N ASN A 358 -28.17 71.26 -1.37
CA ASN A 358 -27.64 70.75 -0.10
C ASN A 358 -28.15 71.71 1.01
N PRO A 359 -28.44 71.25 2.25
CA PRO A 359 -27.85 71.98 3.38
C PRO A 359 -27.48 71.16 4.64
N SER A 360 -26.37 71.61 5.22
CA SER A 360 -25.85 71.60 6.61
C SER A 360 -26.75 71.23 7.80
N GLN A 361 -26.17 70.47 8.76
CA GLN A 361 -25.97 70.76 10.20
C GLN A 361 -25.63 69.44 10.96
N ASP A 362 -25.02 69.39 12.15
CA ASP A 362 -23.85 70.06 12.77
C ASP A 362 -23.46 69.21 14.05
N MET A 363 -22.54 69.66 14.90
CA MET A 363 -22.12 69.09 16.23
C MET A 363 -20.87 68.19 16.29
N THR A 364 -19.72 68.81 16.01
CA THR A 364 -18.57 69.00 16.94
C THR A 364 -17.90 67.86 17.75
N HIS A 365 -16.55 67.95 17.80
CA HIS A 365 -15.59 67.37 18.77
C HIS A 365 -15.28 65.86 18.70
N SER A 366 -14.00 65.39 18.76
CA SER A 366 -12.71 66.12 18.87
C SER A 366 -11.53 65.41 18.15
N LEU A 367 -10.66 66.24 17.56
CA LEU A 367 -9.33 65.97 16.97
C LEU A 367 -8.22 66.00 18.07
N PRO A 368 -6.91 65.72 17.82
CA PRO A 368 -6.11 65.74 16.57
C PRO A 368 -5.40 64.39 16.20
N THR A 369 -5.15 64.02 14.92
CA THR A 369 -4.16 64.52 13.90
C THR A 369 -2.68 64.49 14.39
N THR A 370 -1.77 63.66 13.86
CA THR A 370 -0.96 63.75 12.59
C THR A 370 -0.03 64.98 12.51
N PHE A 371 1.11 65.03 11.79
CA PHE A 371 1.71 64.20 10.71
C PHE A 371 3.25 64.46 10.67
N THR A 372 4.03 63.66 9.91
CA THR A 372 5.39 63.99 9.36
C THR A 372 6.52 64.37 10.34
N GLN A 373 7.80 64.56 9.96
CA GLN A 373 8.75 63.82 9.07
C GLN A 373 10.16 64.43 9.29
N GLU A 374 11.23 63.65 9.08
CA GLU A 374 12.64 64.11 8.96
C GLU A 374 13.40 64.62 10.22
N SER A 375 14.70 64.92 10.01
CA SER A 375 15.83 64.98 10.97
C SER A 375 16.44 66.41 11.01
N PRO A 376 17.64 66.76 11.59
CA PRO A 376 18.75 65.94 12.14
C PRO A 376 19.57 66.54 13.34
N ILE A 377 20.78 65.98 13.57
CA ILE A 377 22.04 66.59 14.09
C ILE A 377 22.41 66.56 15.62
N HIS A 378 23.59 65.94 15.87
CA HIS A 378 24.63 66.05 16.93
C HIS A 378 24.32 66.14 18.45
N SER A 379 24.77 65.19 19.29
CA SER A 379 26.14 64.96 19.86
C SER A 379 26.48 65.86 21.07
N PRO A 380 27.37 65.46 22.03
CA PRO A 380 28.43 64.44 22.01
C PRO A 380 28.12 63.23 22.97
N ASN A 381 29.03 62.40 23.54
CA ASN A 381 30.49 62.43 23.67
C ASN A 381 31.18 61.04 23.86
N ASN A 382 32.50 61.09 23.99
CA ASN A 382 33.56 60.09 24.27
C ASN A 382 33.36 59.12 25.45
N SER A 383 34.05 57.96 25.55
CA SER A 383 34.98 57.18 24.67
C SER A 383 35.11 55.74 25.25
N HIS A 384 35.84 54.71 24.77
CA HIS A 384 36.93 54.42 23.80
C HIS A 384 36.58 53.15 22.96
N LEU A 385 37.17 52.73 21.82
CA LEU A 385 38.54 52.71 21.25
C LEU A 385 39.46 51.61 21.87
N GLN A 386 40.11 50.67 21.16
CA GLN A 386 40.20 50.29 19.71
C GLN A 386 40.10 48.74 19.55
N ASN A 387 39.63 48.11 18.45
CA ASN A 387 39.88 48.20 16.98
C ASN A 387 41.21 47.54 16.53
N LEU A 388 41.36 46.92 15.33
CA LEU A 388 40.75 47.20 14.00
C LEU A 388 40.56 45.93 13.10
N ASN A 389 40.18 46.11 11.82
CA ASN A 389 39.60 45.10 10.90
C ASN A 389 40.42 44.78 9.61
N THR A 390 40.07 43.63 9.00
CA THR A 390 40.07 43.17 7.56
C THR A 390 40.71 44.01 6.42
N THR A 391 41.34 43.33 5.43
CA THR A 391 41.02 43.40 3.96
C THR A 391 41.80 42.39 3.07
N ASP A 392 41.07 41.49 2.38
CA ASP A 392 41.04 41.22 0.91
C ASP A 392 42.24 40.64 0.05
N PRO A 393 42.00 40.12 -1.20
CA PRO A 393 42.75 39.03 -1.91
C PRO A 393 43.64 39.53 -3.11
N PRO A 394 44.23 38.73 -4.09
CA PRO A 394 43.90 37.36 -4.60
C PRO A 394 45.05 36.42 -5.13
N ASN A 395 44.63 35.31 -5.79
CA ASN A 395 45.25 34.35 -6.77
C ASN A 395 46.62 34.65 -7.45
N PRO A 396 47.32 33.67 -8.11
CA PRO A 396 47.17 32.18 -8.16
C PRO A 396 48.48 31.31 -8.22
N SER A 397 48.31 29.98 -8.19
CA SER A 397 49.10 28.91 -8.90
C SER A 397 50.60 28.56 -8.65
N SER A 398 50.82 27.26 -8.37
CA SER A 398 51.88 26.33 -8.90
C SER A 398 53.27 26.13 -8.22
N PHE A 399 53.74 24.86 -8.25
CA PHE A 399 55.10 24.32 -8.00
C PHE A 399 55.73 24.48 -6.57
N ASN A 400 56.74 23.70 -6.12
CA ASN A 400 57.02 22.24 -6.25
C ASN A 400 58.07 21.76 -5.20
N CYS A 401 58.14 20.43 -4.97
CA CYS A 401 59.28 19.64 -4.43
C CYS A 401 59.82 19.85 -2.98
N SER A 402 60.49 18.78 -2.51
CA SER A 402 61.22 18.62 -1.24
C SER A 402 62.76 18.70 -1.44
N PRO A 403 63.56 18.62 -0.36
CA PRO A 403 64.35 17.39 -0.12
C PRO A 403 64.33 16.94 1.36
N SER A 404 64.58 15.70 1.82
CA SER A 404 65.10 14.41 1.29
C SER A 404 66.58 14.06 1.57
N SER A 405 66.82 13.16 2.55
CA SER A 405 68.03 12.33 2.77
C SER A 405 67.76 11.38 3.96
N SER A 406 68.34 10.18 4.14
CA SER A 406 69.01 9.14 3.29
C SER A 406 68.99 7.80 4.11
N ILE A 407 69.49 6.60 3.75
CA ILE A 407 70.22 6.04 2.60
C ILE A 407 69.71 4.59 2.31
N GLN A 408 70.55 3.57 1.99
CA GLN A 408 70.13 2.17 1.70
C GLN A 408 71.00 1.03 2.35
N PRO A 409 71.57 0.00 1.66
CA PRO A 409 71.27 -1.45 1.85
C PRO A 409 72.55 -2.30 2.24
N PRO A 410 72.76 -3.64 1.99
CA PRO A 410 71.92 -4.72 1.39
C PRO A 410 72.01 -6.20 1.94
N SER A 411 71.14 -7.08 1.38
CA SER A 411 71.37 -8.48 0.88
C SER A 411 71.64 -9.77 1.71
N THR A 412 70.94 -10.85 1.27
CA THR A 412 71.34 -12.28 1.02
C THR A 412 71.46 -13.39 2.11
N THR A 413 70.40 -14.24 2.17
CA THR A 413 70.34 -15.73 2.03
C THR A 413 71.30 -16.72 2.73
N THR A 414 70.73 -17.80 3.29
CA THR A 414 71.06 -19.22 2.92
C THR A 414 69.93 -20.22 3.24
N ASN A 415 70.06 -21.46 2.72
CA ASN A 415 69.06 -22.55 2.70
C ASN A 415 68.94 -23.32 4.05
N THR A 416 68.17 -24.40 4.30
CA THR A 416 67.59 -25.49 3.45
C THR A 416 66.51 -26.26 4.26
N THR A 417 65.41 -26.81 3.72
CA THR A 417 65.28 -28.21 3.19
C THR A 417 63.87 -28.49 2.60
N SER A 418 63.69 -29.66 1.95
CA SER A 418 62.49 -30.08 1.16
C SER A 418 61.74 -31.26 1.84
N LYS A 419 60.64 -31.90 1.36
CA LYS A 419 60.21 -32.36 0.00
C LYS A 419 58.66 -32.68 -0.03
N PRO A 420 58.01 -33.46 -0.94
CA PRO A 420 56.77 -32.96 -1.59
C PRO A 420 55.51 -33.88 -1.59
N HIS A 421 54.42 -33.38 -2.21
CA HIS A 421 53.38 -34.04 -3.05
C HIS A 421 53.07 -35.56 -2.91
N PRO A 422 51.77 -35.96 -2.95
CA PRO A 422 50.96 -35.77 -4.16
C PRO A 422 49.47 -35.39 -3.99
N MET A 423 48.90 -34.88 -5.08
CA MET A 423 47.45 -34.75 -5.29
C MET A 423 47.07 -35.68 -6.46
N ALA A 424 46.23 -36.69 -6.21
CA ALA A 424 45.78 -37.62 -7.23
C ALA A 424 44.26 -37.80 -7.17
N THR A 425 43.57 -37.54 -8.28
CA THR A 425 42.13 -37.72 -8.40
C THR A 425 41.75 -39.17 -8.56
N ARG A 426 40.65 -39.61 -7.93
CA ARG A 426 40.02 -40.89 -8.27
C ARG A 426 38.52 -40.76 -8.56
N SER A 427 38.23 -40.48 -9.83
CA SER A 427 36.93 -40.76 -10.46
C SER A 427 36.73 -42.28 -10.57
N THR A 428 36.34 -42.94 -9.47
CA THR A 428 35.90 -44.36 -9.46
C THR A 428 35.04 -44.66 -8.22
N THR A 429 33.84 -44.09 -8.17
CA THR A 429 32.73 -44.60 -7.31
C THR A 429 31.39 -44.28 -8.00
N ASN A 430 30.71 -45.29 -8.52
CA ASN A 430 29.37 -45.14 -9.09
C ASN A 430 28.35 -44.95 -7.96
N SER A 431 28.06 -43.70 -7.61
CA SER A 431 27.13 -43.34 -6.53
C SER A 431 26.34 -42.08 -6.86
N LEU A 432 25.46 -42.18 -7.85
CA LEU A 432 24.53 -41.11 -8.26
C LEU A 432 23.47 -40.85 -7.17
N ARG A 433 23.79 -40.02 -6.17
CA ARG A 433 22.78 -39.36 -5.34
C ARG A 433 22.32 -38.06 -6.03
N PRO A 434 21.04 -37.90 -6.41
CA PRO A 434 20.55 -36.64 -6.96
C PRO A 434 20.63 -35.54 -5.89
N LYS A 435 21.28 -34.42 -6.24
CA LYS A 435 21.36 -33.24 -5.36
C LYS A 435 20.00 -32.52 -5.32
N SER A 436 19.18 -32.90 -4.34
CA SER A 436 17.99 -32.15 -3.92
C SER A 436 18.34 -30.68 -3.69
N ARG A 437 17.89 -29.79 -4.58
CA ARG A 437 17.90 -28.35 -4.34
C ARG A 437 16.62 -27.98 -3.61
N SER A 438 16.71 -27.78 -2.31
CA SER A 438 15.66 -27.04 -1.58
C SER A 438 15.57 -25.63 -2.14
N ASP A 439 14.36 -25.09 -2.32
CA ASP A 439 14.21 -23.65 -2.47
C ASP A 439 14.62 -22.93 -1.16
N GLY A 440 14.77 -21.60 -1.22
CA GLY A 440 15.28 -20.80 -0.10
C GLY A 440 14.32 -20.65 1.10
N THR A 441 13.15 -21.29 1.10
CA THR A 441 12.07 -21.04 2.06
C THR A 441 12.14 -21.99 3.25
N ILE A 442 12.96 -21.66 4.25
CA ILE A 442 12.89 -22.31 5.56
C ILE A 442 11.60 -21.86 6.26
N PRO A 443 10.62 -22.75 6.54
CA PRO A 443 9.36 -22.36 7.18
C PRO A 443 9.57 -22.20 8.69
N TRP A 444 10.03 -21.02 9.12
CA TRP A 444 10.23 -20.74 10.55
C TRP A 444 8.86 -20.61 11.26
N PRO A 445 8.60 -21.40 12.32
CA PRO A 445 7.39 -21.26 13.12
C PRO A 445 7.44 -19.97 13.97
N PRO A 446 6.30 -19.49 14.51
CA PRO A 446 6.32 -18.38 15.48
C PRO A 446 7.25 -18.72 16.66
N PRO A 447 8.19 -17.83 17.04
CA PRO A 447 9.31 -18.20 17.92
C PRO A 447 8.90 -18.78 19.28
N ARG A 448 9.50 -19.93 19.64
CA ARG A 448 9.32 -20.60 20.94
C ARG A 448 9.56 -19.63 22.10
N ALA A 449 8.62 -19.56 23.04
CA ALA A 449 8.91 -19.05 24.38
C ALA A 449 9.68 -20.16 25.11
N HIS A 450 10.99 -19.97 25.29
CA HIS A 450 11.79 -20.86 26.11
C HIS A 450 11.49 -20.55 27.59
N LEU A 451 10.83 -21.50 28.26
CA LEU A 451 10.73 -21.61 29.71
C LEU A 451 11.68 -22.74 30.14
N THR A 452 12.94 -22.39 30.39
CA THR A 452 14.01 -23.35 30.73
C THR A 452 14.17 -23.48 32.24
N THR A 453 13.25 -24.22 32.88
CA THR A 453 13.39 -24.74 34.26
C THR A 453 12.68 -26.08 34.46
N ALA A 454 12.50 -26.87 33.39
CA ALA A 454 12.14 -28.29 33.44
C ALA A 454 12.57 -29.00 32.14
N SER A 455 12.86 -30.29 32.21
CA SER A 455 13.23 -31.14 31.06
C SER A 455 12.00 -31.56 30.23
N VAL A 456 11.35 -30.57 29.59
CA VAL A 456 10.23 -30.81 28.66
C VAL A 456 10.69 -31.71 27.49
N PRO A 457 10.08 -32.89 27.28
CA PRO A 457 10.41 -33.74 26.14
C PRO A 457 10.13 -33.04 24.82
N GLU A 458 11.07 -33.09 23.87
CA GLU A 458 10.97 -32.33 22.62
C GLU A 458 9.73 -32.72 21.80
N GLU A 459 9.02 -31.71 21.30
CA GLU A 459 7.82 -31.88 20.49
C GLU A 459 8.17 -32.60 19.17
N PRO A 460 7.50 -33.72 18.82
CA PRO A 460 7.87 -34.51 17.66
C PRO A 460 7.63 -33.72 16.37
N THR A 461 8.58 -33.81 15.45
CA THR A 461 8.57 -33.08 14.17
C THR A 461 7.94 -33.90 13.03
N SER A 462 7.72 -35.19 13.24
CA SER A 462 7.25 -36.14 12.23
C SER A 462 6.40 -37.26 12.85
N VAL A 463 5.54 -37.89 12.04
CA VAL A 463 4.68 -39.00 12.47
C VAL A 463 5.48 -40.21 13.00
N PRO A 464 6.61 -40.64 12.38
CA PRO A 464 7.43 -41.73 12.94
C PRO A 464 8.07 -41.39 14.30
N GLN A 465 8.32 -40.11 14.59
CA GLN A 465 8.80 -39.68 15.90
C GLN A 465 7.65 -39.66 16.92
N ALA A 466 6.49 -39.12 16.54
CA ALA A 466 5.29 -39.08 17.39
C ALA A 466 4.77 -40.47 17.76
N SER A 467 4.74 -41.39 16.79
CA SER A 467 4.16 -42.74 16.94
C SER A 467 4.83 -43.60 18.03
N LYS A 468 6.10 -43.30 18.35
CA LYS A 468 6.84 -43.97 19.45
C LYS A 468 6.21 -43.73 20.83
N TYR A 469 5.46 -42.65 21.00
CA TYR A 469 4.89 -42.24 22.28
C TYR A 469 3.37 -42.44 22.30
N HIS A 470 2.86 -43.11 23.33
CA HIS A 470 1.42 -43.36 23.47
C HIS A 470 0.59 -42.07 23.54
N GLU A 471 1.08 -41.06 24.27
CA GLU A 471 0.43 -39.74 24.41
C GLU A 471 0.17 -39.06 23.07
N TRP A 472 1.15 -39.12 22.16
CA TRP A 472 1.07 -38.48 20.84
C TRP A 472 0.23 -39.30 19.86
N ARG A 473 0.24 -40.65 19.95
CA ARG A 473 -0.71 -41.50 19.21
C ARG A 473 -2.15 -41.21 19.59
N ASN A 474 -2.45 -41.15 20.90
CA ASN A 474 -3.78 -40.79 21.41
C ASN A 474 -4.19 -39.37 20.94
N ALA A 475 -3.29 -38.39 21.05
CA ALA A 475 -3.56 -37.03 20.57
C ALA A 475 -3.78 -36.93 19.04
N MET A 476 -3.23 -37.84 18.24
CA MET A 476 -3.53 -37.97 16.80
C MET A 476 -4.89 -38.63 16.56
N GLN A 477 -5.19 -39.71 17.29
CA GLN A 477 -6.47 -40.42 17.22
C GLN A 477 -7.64 -39.47 17.52
N LEU A 478 -7.59 -38.72 18.63
CA LEU A 478 -8.65 -37.79 19.02
C LEU A 478 -8.94 -36.68 17.98
N GLU A 479 -7.92 -36.20 17.26
CA GLU A 479 -8.11 -35.24 16.16
C GLU A 479 -8.67 -35.95 14.92
N PHE A 480 -8.24 -37.19 14.62
CA PHE A 480 -8.79 -37.99 13.53
C PHE A 480 -10.27 -38.36 13.76
N ASP A 481 -10.63 -38.79 14.97
CA ASP A 481 -12.01 -39.12 15.36
C ASP A 481 -12.91 -37.89 15.25
N ALA A 482 -12.42 -36.70 15.60
CA ALA A 482 -13.13 -35.44 15.40
C ALA A 482 -13.34 -35.12 13.90
N LEU A 483 -12.35 -35.38 13.04
CA LEU A 483 -12.45 -35.22 11.58
C LEU A 483 -13.44 -36.22 10.95
N MET A 484 -13.53 -37.44 11.48
CA MET A 484 -14.51 -38.46 11.07
C MET A 484 -15.93 -38.12 11.54
N THR A 485 -16.08 -37.71 12.81
CA THR A 485 -17.37 -37.32 13.40
C THR A 485 -17.99 -36.13 12.66
N THR A 486 -17.17 -35.15 12.27
CA THR A 486 -17.57 -33.99 11.43
C THR A 486 -17.72 -34.32 9.95
N LYS A 487 -17.44 -35.56 9.51
CA LYS A 487 -17.44 -35.98 8.10
C LYS A 487 -16.62 -35.04 7.20
N THR A 488 -15.45 -34.61 7.70
CA THR A 488 -14.63 -33.55 7.07
C THR A 488 -14.27 -33.88 5.61
N TRP A 489 -14.18 -35.16 5.24
CA TRP A 489 -14.01 -35.61 3.86
C TRP A 489 -14.78 -36.89 3.55
N THR A 490 -15.04 -37.12 2.26
CA THR A 490 -15.34 -38.44 1.68
C THR A 490 -14.10 -39.00 0.98
N LEU A 491 -13.85 -40.31 1.08
CA LEU A 491 -12.85 -40.97 0.26
C LEU A 491 -13.39 -41.19 -1.17
N VAL A 492 -12.58 -40.86 -2.17
CA VAL A 492 -12.91 -41.03 -3.60
C VAL A 492 -11.70 -41.59 -4.36
N PRO A 493 -11.88 -42.33 -5.47
CA PRO A 493 -10.77 -42.73 -6.32
C PRO A 493 -10.07 -41.49 -6.93
N PRO A 494 -8.73 -41.50 -7.07
CA PRO A 494 -7.98 -40.38 -7.63
C PRO A 494 -8.26 -40.20 -9.12
N SER A 495 -8.38 -38.95 -9.58
CA SER A 495 -8.45 -38.61 -11.01
C SER A 495 -7.25 -37.76 -11.45
N PRO A 496 -6.66 -38.00 -12.64
CA PRO A 496 -5.49 -37.24 -13.12
C PRO A 496 -5.78 -35.75 -13.36
N ASN A 497 -7.05 -35.34 -13.37
CA ASN A 497 -7.47 -33.94 -13.58
C ASN A 497 -7.72 -33.16 -12.27
N GLN A 498 -7.43 -33.74 -11.10
CA GLN A 498 -7.62 -33.12 -9.78
C GLN A 498 -6.30 -32.54 -9.25
N ASN A 499 -6.31 -31.34 -8.66
CA ASN A 499 -5.18 -30.87 -7.86
C ASN A 499 -5.18 -31.61 -6.51
N LEU A 500 -4.14 -32.40 -6.24
CA LEU A 500 -4.02 -33.17 -5.00
C LEU A 500 -3.11 -32.43 -4.01
N ILE A 501 -3.71 -31.73 -3.05
CA ILE A 501 -2.94 -31.07 -1.98
C ILE A 501 -2.49 -32.10 -0.93
N GLY A 502 -1.24 -32.00 -0.47
CA GLY A 502 -0.79 -32.82 0.63
C GLY A 502 -1.28 -32.32 2.00
N CYS A 503 -1.13 -33.13 3.04
CA CYS A 503 -1.34 -32.71 4.44
C CYS A 503 -0.07 -32.93 5.29
N LYS A 504 -0.10 -32.45 6.54
CA LYS A 504 0.90 -32.71 7.59
C LYS A 504 0.26 -32.66 8.97
N TRP A 505 0.86 -33.37 9.92
CA TRP A 505 0.54 -33.23 11.34
C TRP A 505 1.37 -32.10 11.97
N ILE A 506 0.77 -31.36 12.89
CA ILE A 506 1.45 -30.40 13.78
C ILE A 506 1.22 -30.83 15.21
N PHE A 507 2.30 -30.99 15.96
CA PHE A 507 2.29 -31.41 17.36
C PHE A 507 2.58 -30.22 18.26
N LYS A 508 1.83 -30.08 19.37
CA LYS A 508 2.08 -29.04 20.37
C LYS A 508 1.71 -29.49 21.78
N THR A 509 2.60 -29.26 22.73
CA THR A 509 2.31 -29.47 24.15
C THR A 509 1.58 -28.24 24.70
N LYS A 510 0.47 -28.46 25.41
CA LYS A 510 -0.22 -27.44 26.19
C LYS A 510 0.22 -27.58 27.65
N PHE A 511 0.40 -26.45 28.31
CA PHE A 511 0.80 -26.36 29.71
C PHE A 511 -0.26 -25.57 30.49
N ARG A 512 -0.43 -25.91 31.77
CA ARG A 512 -1.25 -25.17 32.72
C ARG A 512 -0.52 -23.92 33.21
N SER A 513 -1.17 -23.11 34.05
CA SER A 513 -0.60 -21.89 34.63
C SER A 513 0.60 -22.13 35.56
N ASP A 514 0.67 -23.32 36.18
CA ASP A 514 1.75 -23.80 37.05
C ASP A 514 2.97 -24.34 36.28
N GLY A 515 2.89 -24.48 34.94
CA GLY A 515 3.95 -25.05 34.11
C GLY A 515 3.86 -26.58 33.91
N SER A 516 2.94 -27.28 34.57
CA SER A 516 2.64 -28.69 34.33
C SER A 516 1.99 -28.90 32.95
N ILE A 517 2.04 -30.13 32.42
CA ILE A 517 1.42 -30.47 31.14
C ILE A 517 -0.11 -30.51 31.30
N ASP A 518 -0.81 -29.69 30.51
CA ASP A 518 -2.28 -29.70 30.38
C ASP A 518 -2.72 -30.88 29.52
N ARG A 519 -2.13 -31.00 28.32
CA ARG A 519 -2.35 -32.08 27.35
C ARG A 519 -1.36 -32.00 26.19
N ARG A 520 -1.15 -33.13 25.51
CA ARG A 520 -0.65 -33.13 24.13
C ARG A 520 -1.79 -32.74 23.18
N LYS A 521 -1.52 -31.93 22.14
CA LYS A 521 -2.46 -31.71 21.03
C LYS A 521 -1.75 -31.94 19.70
N ALA A 522 -2.27 -32.86 18.91
CA ALA A 522 -2.01 -32.90 17.47
C ALA A 522 -3.03 -32.00 16.73
N ARG A 523 -2.69 -31.55 15.54
CA ARG A 523 -3.62 -31.00 14.54
C ARG A 523 -3.26 -31.53 13.16
N LEU A 524 -4.25 -31.95 12.37
CA LEU A 524 -4.05 -32.20 10.95
C LEU A 524 -4.16 -30.88 10.18
N VAL A 525 -3.20 -30.62 9.28
CA VAL A 525 -3.10 -29.35 8.56
C VAL A 525 -2.86 -29.62 7.07
N ALA A 526 -3.76 -29.11 6.23
CA ALA A 526 -3.62 -29.10 4.78
C ALA A 526 -2.44 -28.22 4.34
N LYS A 527 -1.73 -28.63 3.29
CA LYS A 527 -0.68 -27.82 2.64
C LYS A 527 -1.33 -26.83 1.67
N GLY A 528 -2.18 -25.93 2.17
CA GLY A 528 -2.94 -24.99 1.32
C GLY A 528 -2.10 -24.00 0.52
N TYR A 529 -0.78 -23.93 0.75
CA TYR A 529 0.14 -23.26 -0.17
C TYR A 529 0.24 -23.94 -1.55
N ASN A 530 -0.17 -25.21 -1.67
CA ASN A 530 -0.35 -25.93 -2.94
C ASN A 530 -1.73 -25.71 -3.59
N GLN A 531 -2.67 -25.00 -2.95
CA GLN A 531 -3.98 -24.71 -3.57
C GLN A 531 -3.84 -23.67 -4.69
N LEU A 532 -4.53 -23.90 -5.80
CA LEU A 532 -4.60 -23.04 -6.98
C LEU A 532 -5.84 -22.14 -6.93
N GLU A 533 -5.65 -20.86 -7.25
CA GLU A 533 -6.70 -19.85 -7.29
C GLU A 533 -7.66 -20.08 -8.47
N GLY A 534 -8.96 -19.94 -8.25
CA GLY A 534 -9.99 -20.23 -9.26
C GLY A 534 -10.26 -21.72 -9.49
N LEU A 535 -9.63 -22.61 -8.70
CA LEU A 535 -9.88 -24.06 -8.73
C LEU A 535 -10.13 -24.63 -7.32
N ASP A 536 -9.16 -24.48 -6.41
CA ASP A 536 -9.27 -24.97 -5.02
C ASP A 536 -9.86 -23.93 -4.05
N TYR A 537 -9.93 -22.67 -4.46
CA TYR A 537 -10.55 -21.56 -3.72
C TYR A 537 -10.82 -20.39 -4.68
N ASN A 538 -11.84 -19.60 -4.38
CA ASN A 538 -12.11 -18.33 -5.07
C ASN A 538 -11.83 -17.13 -4.17
N GLU A 539 -12.39 -17.11 -2.96
CA GLU A 539 -12.26 -15.98 -2.03
C GLU A 539 -11.73 -16.43 -0.65
N THR A 540 -10.73 -15.72 -0.13
CA THR A 540 -10.00 -16.11 1.09
C THR A 540 -10.17 -15.14 2.26
N PHE A 541 -10.76 -13.96 2.01
CA PHE A 541 -10.93 -12.94 3.03
C PHE A 541 -11.94 -13.38 4.09
N SER A 542 -11.51 -13.35 5.35
CA SER A 542 -12.36 -13.43 6.54
C SER A 542 -12.15 -12.17 7.37
N PRO A 543 -13.23 -11.53 7.86
CA PRO A 543 -13.08 -10.42 8.78
C PRO A 543 -12.63 -10.92 10.16
N VAL A 544 -11.97 -10.03 10.90
CA VAL A 544 -11.65 -10.18 12.32
C VAL A 544 -11.90 -8.86 13.03
N VAL A 545 -12.40 -8.91 14.27
CA VAL A 545 -12.83 -7.73 15.02
C VAL A 545 -11.67 -6.78 15.33
N LYS A 546 -11.89 -5.47 15.16
CA LYS A 546 -10.85 -4.44 15.29
C LYS A 546 -10.50 -4.19 16.77
N PRO A 547 -9.23 -3.88 17.10
CA PRO A 547 -8.82 -3.47 18.45
C PRO A 547 -9.62 -2.31 19.03
N THR A 548 -10.01 -1.33 18.19
CA THR A 548 -10.86 -0.20 18.60
C THR A 548 -12.28 -0.64 18.97
N SER A 549 -12.89 -1.57 18.21
CA SER A 549 -14.21 -2.13 18.53
C SER A 549 -14.19 -2.89 19.86
N ILE A 550 -13.14 -3.69 20.10
CA ILE A 550 -12.90 -4.39 21.37
C ILE A 550 -12.80 -3.36 22.52
N ARG A 551 -11.92 -2.36 22.42
CA ARG A 551 -11.71 -1.35 23.48
C ARG A 551 -12.97 -0.50 23.76
N LEU A 552 -13.77 -0.20 22.73
CA LEU A 552 -15.06 0.49 22.88
C LEU A 552 -16.09 -0.41 23.60
N VAL A 553 -16.33 -1.63 23.12
CA VAL A 553 -17.32 -2.55 23.72
C VAL A 553 -16.95 -2.93 25.16
N LEU A 554 -15.65 -3.17 25.46
CA LEU A 554 -15.19 -3.38 26.83
C LEU A 554 -15.33 -2.13 27.70
N SER A 555 -15.16 -0.92 27.15
CA SER A 555 -15.43 0.33 27.87
C SER A 555 -16.90 0.52 28.21
N ILE A 556 -17.79 0.16 27.28
CA ILE A 556 -19.26 0.20 27.48
C ILE A 556 -19.66 -0.80 28.55
N ALA A 557 -19.22 -2.06 28.44
CA ALA A 557 -19.51 -3.10 29.42
C ALA A 557 -18.97 -2.75 30.82
N THR A 558 -17.77 -2.17 30.90
CA THR A 558 -17.20 -1.69 32.18
C THR A 558 -18.00 -0.50 32.76
N SER A 559 -18.51 0.40 31.90
CA SER A 559 -19.30 1.57 32.33
C SER A 559 -20.72 1.22 32.78
N LEU A 560 -21.33 0.20 32.18
CA LEU A 560 -22.67 -0.29 32.52
C LEU A 560 -22.62 -1.48 33.50
N ASN A 561 -21.43 -1.80 34.05
CA ASN A 561 -21.13 -2.93 34.92
C ASN A 561 -21.54 -4.32 34.38
N TRP A 562 -21.72 -4.47 33.07
CA TRP A 562 -22.18 -5.72 32.44
C TRP A 562 -21.22 -6.89 32.68
N GLN A 563 -21.77 -8.11 32.62
CA GLN A 563 -20.99 -9.33 32.58
C GLN A 563 -20.26 -9.43 31.23
N ILE A 564 -19.02 -9.93 31.25
CA ILE A 564 -18.19 -10.12 30.06
C ILE A 564 -17.70 -11.56 30.09
N THR A 565 -18.30 -12.40 29.25
CA THR A 565 -18.07 -13.84 29.17
C THR A 565 -17.19 -14.16 27.97
N GLN A 566 -16.21 -15.03 28.14
CA GLN A 566 -15.37 -15.53 27.05
C GLN A 566 -15.81 -16.95 26.63
N LEU A 567 -15.92 -17.17 25.33
CA LEU A 567 -16.26 -18.46 24.72
C LEU A 567 -15.16 -18.86 23.70
N ASP A 568 -14.86 -20.15 23.61
CA ASP A 568 -13.86 -20.78 22.72
C ASP A 568 -14.56 -21.86 21.87
N ILE A 569 -14.48 -21.79 20.54
CA ILE A 569 -15.14 -22.78 19.66
C ILE A 569 -14.16 -23.91 19.29
N GLN A 570 -14.42 -25.10 19.84
CA GLN A 570 -13.53 -26.24 19.63
C GLN A 570 -13.49 -26.68 18.16
N ASN A 571 -12.28 -26.62 17.60
CA ASN A 571 -11.96 -26.97 16.22
C ASN A 571 -12.81 -26.21 15.16
N ALA A 572 -13.18 -24.95 15.45
CA ALA A 572 -13.91 -23.98 14.62
C ALA A 572 -13.96 -24.24 13.09
N PHE A 573 -12.80 -24.33 12.42
CA PHE A 573 -12.74 -24.50 10.96
C PHE A 573 -13.46 -25.75 10.44
N LEU A 574 -13.47 -26.85 11.20
CA LEU A 574 -14.13 -28.11 10.79
C LEU A 574 -15.66 -27.98 10.67
N HIS A 575 -16.26 -26.92 11.22
CA HIS A 575 -17.70 -26.65 11.11
C HIS A 575 -18.06 -25.80 9.89
N GLY A 576 -17.08 -25.15 9.25
CA GLY A 576 -17.26 -24.45 7.99
C GLY A 576 -17.36 -25.43 6.82
N SER A 577 -18.43 -25.34 6.04
CA SER A 577 -18.55 -26.04 4.74
C SER A 577 -17.68 -25.36 3.68
N ILE A 578 -17.17 -26.13 2.71
CA ILE A 578 -16.52 -25.57 1.51
C ILE A 578 -17.31 -25.95 0.27
N ASP A 579 -17.54 -24.98 -0.61
CA ASP A 579 -18.23 -25.20 -1.89
C ASP A 579 -17.25 -25.63 -3.00
N GLU A 580 -15.95 -25.33 -2.85
CA GLU A 580 -14.91 -25.77 -3.77
C GLU A 580 -14.54 -27.24 -3.58
N SER A 581 -14.36 -27.97 -4.69
CA SER A 581 -13.94 -29.38 -4.65
C SER A 581 -12.43 -29.53 -4.45
N VAL A 582 -11.99 -29.40 -3.20
CA VAL A 582 -10.59 -29.58 -2.79
C VAL A 582 -10.29 -31.05 -2.50
N PHE A 583 -9.22 -31.59 -3.12
CA PHE A 583 -8.79 -32.98 -2.95
C PHE A 583 -7.47 -33.07 -2.19
N MET A 584 -7.44 -33.86 -1.12
CA MET A 584 -6.30 -33.97 -0.20
C MET A 584 -5.78 -35.41 -0.11
N SER A 585 -4.46 -35.58 0.04
CA SER A 585 -3.86 -36.89 0.38
C SER A 585 -4.35 -37.42 1.72
N GLN A 586 -4.60 -38.73 1.84
CA GLN A 586 -4.96 -39.36 3.12
C GLN A 586 -3.93 -39.02 4.24
N PRO A 587 -4.36 -38.87 5.50
CA PRO A 587 -3.47 -38.46 6.58
C PRO A 587 -2.35 -39.48 6.84
N PRO A 588 -1.06 -39.09 6.89
CA PRO A 588 0.00 -40.02 7.23
C PRO A 588 -0.23 -40.64 8.62
N GLY A 589 -0.25 -41.97 8.68
CA GLY A 589 -0.62 -42.76 9.86
C GLY A 589 -2.09 -43.23 9.90
N PHE A 590 -2.96 -42.70 9.04
CA PHE A 590 -4.39 -43.05 8.95
C PHE A 590 -4.80 -43.22 7.47
N ILE A 591 -4.19 -44.20 6.81
CA ILE A 591 -4.57 -44.61 5.46
C ILE A 591 -5.61 -45.73 5.60
N HIS A 592 -6.69 -45.68 4.82
CA HIS A 592 -7.75 -46.68 4.85
C HIS A 592 -7.22 -48.04 4.36
N PRO A 593 -7.45 -49.16 5.10
CA PRO A 593 -6.90 -50.46 4.74
C PRO A 593 -7.38 -50.94 3.36
N ASP A 594 -8.68 -50.86 3.10
CA ASP A 594 -9.28 -51.33 1.84
C ASP A 594 -9.11 -50.36 0.66
N TYR A 595 -8.77 -49.10 0.93
CA TYR A 595 -8.70 -48.02 -0.07
C TYR A 595 -7.40 -47.21 0.02
N PRO A 596 -6.21 -47.86 -0.05
CA PRO A 596 -4.93 -47.19 0.23
C PRO A 596 -4.54 -46.15 -0.83
N THR A 597 -5.12 -46.21 -2.03
CA THR A 597 -4.87 -45.30 -3.16
C THR A 597 -5.88 -44.16 -3.29
N TYR A 598 -6.96 -44.17 -2.49
CA TYR A 598 -8.02 -43.16 -2.57
C TYR A 598 -7.57 -41.81 -1.98
N VAL A 599 -8.29 -40.74 -2.32
CA VAL A 599 -8.01 -39.38 -1.86
C VAL A 599 -9.20 -38.80 -1.09
N CYS A 600 -8.92 -37.90 -0.16
CA CYS A 600 -9.91 -37.21 0.65
C CYS A 600 -10.50 -36.03 -0.14
N LYS A 601 -11.70 -36.16 -0.70
CA LYS A 601 -12.47 -34.98 -1.14
C LYS A 601 -13.00 -34.28 0.11
N LEU A 602 -12.52 -33.07 0.38
CA LEU A 602 -12.95 -32.29 1.54
C LEU A 602 -14.39 -31.78 1.36
N ASN A 603 -15.20 -31.92 2.41
CA ASN A 603 -16.56 -31.35 2.52
C ASN A 603 -16.56 -30.13 3.45
N HIS A 604 -15.67 -30.14 4.44
CA HIS A 604 -15.49 -29.09 5.44
C HIS A 604 -14.07 -28.54 5.41
N ALA A 605 -13.92 -27.30 5.90
CA ALA A 605 -12.66 -26.61 5.88
C ALA A 605 -11.67 -27.19 6.91
N LEU A 606 -10.44 -27.44 6.47
CA LEU A 606 -9.36 -27.93 7.32
C LEU A 606 -8.35 -26.81 7.63
N TYR A 607 -7.70 -26.88 8.80
CA TYR A 607 -6.58 -26.01 9.13
C TYR A 607 -5.55 -25.98 8.00
N GLY A 608 -5.10 -24.79 7.61
CA GLY A 608 -4.10 -24.60 6.55
C GLY A 608 -4.65 -24.48 5.13
N LEU A 609 -5.96 -24.69 4.90
CA LEU A 609 -6.61 -24.22 3.67
C LEU A 609 -6.69 -22.69 3.66
N LYS A 610 -6.62 -22.07 2.48
CA LYS A 610 -6.68 -20.62 2.29
C LYS A 610 -8.04 -20.01 2.62
N GLN A 611 -9.15 -20.71 2.36
CA GLN A 611 -10.51 -20.23 2.64
C GLN A 611 -11.06 -20.61 4.04
N ALA A 612 -10.35 -21.43 4.83
CA ALA A 612 -10.89 -22.00 6.07
C ALA A 612 -11.41 -20.97 7.11
N PRO A 613 -10.74 -19.82 7.35
CA PRO A 613 -11.26 -18.81 8.26
C PRO A 613 -12.60 -18.22 7.79
N ARG A 614 -12.77 -18.05 6.47
CA ARG A 614 -13.97 -17.50 5.86
C ARG A 614 -15.14 -18.46 5.98
N ALA A 615 -14.96 -19.71 5.56
CA ALA A 615 -15.98 -20.77 5.66
C ALA A 615 -16.53 -20.92 7.09
N TRP A 616 -15.65 -20.80 8.09
CA TRP A 616 -16.05 -20.75 9.49
C TRP A 616 -16.83 -19.48 9.85
N TYR A 617 -16.32 -18.30 9.48
CA TYR A 617 -17.01 -17.03 9.75
C TYR A 617 -18.40 -16.98 9.11
N GLU A 618 -18.57 -17.43 7.86
CA GLU A 618 -19.85 -17.50 7.17
C GLU A 618 -20.83 -18.44 7.90
N LYS A 619 -20.37 -19.59 8.38
CA LYS A 619 -21.17 -20.54 9.17
C LYS A 619 -21.64 -19.94 10.49
N LEU A 620 -20.74 -19.32 11.26
CA LEU A 620 -21.07 -18.69 12.53
C LEU A 620 -21.97 -17.46 12.33
N SER A 621 -21.66 -16.62 11.34
CA SER A 621 -22.38 -15.39 11.02
C SER A 621 -23.84 -15.69 10.65
N SER A 622 -24.06 -16.65 9.74
CA SER A 622 -25.39 -17.12 9.36
C SER A 622 -26.19 -17.58 10.58
N ARG A 623 -25.57 -18.37 11.47
CA ARG A 623 -26.25 -18.87 12.67
C ARG A 623 -26.57 -17.76 13.69
N LEU A 624 -25.72 -16.74 13.82
CA LEU A 624 -26.02 -15.58 14.66
C LEU A 624 -27.17 -14.75 14.09
N ILE A 625 -27.25 -14.59 12.77
CA ILE A 625 -28.34 -13.89 12.09
C ILE A 625 -29.67 -14.65 12.26
N GLU A 626 -29.67 -15.99 12.14
CA GLU A 626 -30.84 -16.84 12.46
C GLU A 626 -31.32 -16.65 13.92
N LEU A 627 -30.38 -16.49 14.86
CA LEU A 627 -30.67 -16.19 16.28
C LEU A 627 -31.10 -14.72 16.51
N GLY A 628 -31.27 -13.93 15.45
CA GLY A 628 -31.80 -12.57 15.49
C GLY A 628 -30.77 -11.47 15.74
N PHE A 629 -29.47 -11.75 15.59
CA PHE A 629 -28.43 -10.72 15.61
C PHE A 629 -28.35 -9.95 14.29
N MET A 630 -27.95 -8.69 14.37
CA MET A 630 -27.55 -7.86 13.24
C MET A 630 -26.02 -7.75 13.19
N VAL A 631 -25.45 -7.86 11.99
CA VAL A 631 -24.01 -7.61 11.77
C VAL A 631 -23.75 -6.11 11.76
N SER A 632 -22.73 -5.63 12.48
CA SER A 632 -22.31 -4.23 12.40
C SER A 632 -21.72 -3.91 11.02
N LYS A 633 -22.12 -2.77 10.45
CA LYS A 633 -21.59 -2.22 9.20
C LYS A 633 -20.23 -1.57 9.41
N SER A 634 -19.99 -1.05 10.62
CA SER A 634 -18.71 -0.48 11.03
C SER A 634 -17.63 -1.54 11.30
N ASP A 635 -18.00 -2.70 11.83
CA ASP A 635 -17.12 -3.85 12.04
C ASP A 635 -17.88 -5.17 11.86
N THR A 636 -17.67 -5.87 10.75
CA THR A 636 -18.44 -7.09 10.40
C THR A 636 -18.19 -8.27 11.34
N SER A 637 -17.19 -8.21 12.22
CA SER A 637 -16.96 -9.22 13.25
C SER A 637 -17.58 -8.86 14.61
N LEU A 638 -18.35 -7.77 14.68
CA LEU A 638 -19.23 -7.42 15.79
C LEU A 638 -20.69 -7.71 15.41
N PHE A 639 -21.37 -8.50 16.24
CA PHE A 639 -22.79 -8.80 16.11
C PHE A 639 -23.57 -8.17 17.28
N ILE A 640 -24.73 -7.60 16.97
CA ILE A 640 -25.55 -6.82 17.91
C ILE A 640 -26.97 -7.40 17.94
N TYR A 641 -27.43 -7.80 19.13
CA TYR A 641 -28.83 -8.19 19.38
C TYR A 641 -29.50 -7.13 20.24
N ARG A 642 -30.72 -6.74 19.88
CA ARG A 642 -31.53 -5.77 20.62
C ARG A 642 -33.03 -6.08 20.48
N ARG A 643 -33.64 -6.67 21.50
CA ARG A 643 -35.09 -6.93 21.60
C ARG A 643 -35.54 -6.84 23.06
N ASN A 644 -36.75 -6.36 23.33
CA ASN A 644 -37.39 -6.40 24.65
C ASN A 644 -36.49 -5.88 25.81
N ASN A 645 -35.81 -4.75 25.59
CA ASN A 645 -34.81 -4.13 26.48
C ASN A 645 -33.53 -4.97 26.79
N VAL A 646 -33.43 -6.19 26.25
CA VAL A 646 -32.20 -6.98 26.24
C VAL A 646 -31.29 -6.50 25.10
N ILE A 647 -30.03 -6.21 25.43
CA ILE A 647 -28.97 -5.85 24.49
C ILE A 647 -27.80 -6.80 24.69
N LEU A 648 -27.35 -7.47 23.63
CA LEU A 648 -26.15 -8.33 23.65
C LEU A 648 -25.20 -7.92 22.51
N TYR A 649 -23.90 -7.93 22.80
CA TYR A 649 -22.82 -7.73 21.83
C TYR A 649 -21.91 -8.97 21.80
N ILE A 650 -21.59 -9.45 20.60
CA ILE A 650 -20.61 -10.52 20.35
C ILE A 650 -19.47 -9.93 19.53
N LEU A 651 -18.25 -10.02 20.06
CA LEU A 651 -17.00 -9.75 19.34
C LEU A 651 -16.41 -11.11 18.90
N VAL A 652 -16.25 -11.32 17.59
CA VAL A 652 -15.71 -12.57 17.02
C VAL A 652 -14.27 -12.37 16.54
N TYR A 653 -13.35 -13.20 17.03
CA TYR A 653 -12.01 -13.35 16.46
C TYR A 653 -11.72 -14.83 16.23
N VAL A 654 -12.05 -15.32 15.05
CA VAL A 654 -11.80 -16.71 14.64
C VAL A 654 -12.46 -17.71 15.63
N ASP A 655 -11.69 -18.44 16.44
CA ASP A 655 -12.17 -19.37 17.47
C ASP A 655 -12.44 -18.72 18.85
N ASP A 656 -11.85 -17.54 19.13
CA ASP A 656 -12.07 -16.74 20.34
C ASP A 656 -13.30 -15.82 20.19
N ILE A 657 -14.24 -15.86 21.15
CA ILE A 657 -15.44 -15.01 21.18
C ILE A 657 -15.57 -14.30 22.55
N VAL A 658 -15.91 -13.01 22.53
CA VAL A 658 -16.28 -12.24 23.73
C VAL A 658 -17.75 -11.81 23.63
N LEU A 659 -18.55 -12.23 24.62
CA LEU A 659 -19.98 -11.96 24.73
C LEU A 659 -20.25 -11.10 25.97
N THR A 660 -20.98 -9.99 25.79
CA THR A 660 -21.41 -9.10 26.87
C THR A 660 -22.80 -8.54 26.60
N GLY A 661 -23.50 -8.06 27.62
CA GLY A 661 -24.87 -7.57 27.45
C GLY A 661 -25.56 -7.17 28.75
N SER A 662 -26.77 -6.60 28.61
CA SER A 662 -27.56 -6.04 29.71
C SER A 662 -28.21 -7.07 30.65
N CYS A 663 -28.15 -8.37 30.34
CA CYS A 663 -28.84 -9.42 31.08
C CYS A 663 -28.06 -10.75 31.05
N SER A 664 -27.69 -11.29 32.21
CA SER A 664 -26.90 -12.52 32.35
C SER A 664 -27.64 -13.78 31.88
N SER A 665 -28.93 -13.93 32.20
CA SER A 665 -29.71 -15.08 31.75
C SER A 665 -29.88 -15.12 30.22
N ALA A 666 -29.85 -13.96 29.54
CA ALA A 666 -29.80 -13.89 28.08
C ALA A 666 -28.44 -14.32 27.51
N ILE A 667 -27.32 -14.02 28.19
CA ILE A 667 -25.97 -14.51 27.86
C ILE A 667 -25.91 -16.04 27.99
N GLU A 668 -26.47 -16.59 29.07
CA GLU A 668 -26.53 -18.03 29.33
C GLU A 668 -27.42 -18.76 28.32
N THR A 669 -28.63 -18.24 28.06
CA THR A 669 -29.56 -18.76 27.06
C THR A 669 -28.91 -18.80 25.68
N LEU A 670 -28.23 -17.73 25.29
CA LEU A 670 -27.50 -17.66 24.01
C LEU A 670 -26.34 -18.64 23.95
N THR A 671 -25.59 -18.81 25.04
CA THR A 671 -24.49 -19.78 25.11
C THR A 671 -25.04 -21.20 24.95
N SER A 672 -26.16 -21.53 25.61
CA SER A 672 -26.87 -22.80 25.42
C SER A 672 -27.35 -23.00 23.97
N LEU A 673 -27.91 -21.97 23.33
CA LEU A 673 -28.34 -22.02 21.93
C LEU A 673 -27.17 -22.22 20.95
N LEU A 674 -26.01 -21.62 21.20
CA LEU A 674 -24.79 -21.85 20.41
C LEU A 674 -24.21 -23.25 20.67
N SER A 675 -24.22 -23.75 21.90
CA SER A 675 -23.78 -25.11 22.27
C SER A 675 -24.58 -26.22 21.58
N LYS A 676 -25.81 -25.95 21.11
CA LYS A 676 -26.61 -26.90 20.31
C LYS A 676 -26.12 -27.04 18.86
N ASN A 677 -25.33 -26.08 18.36
CA ASN A 677 -24.86 -26.05 16.98
C ASN A 677 -23.34 -26.20 16.84
N PHE A 678 -22.58 -25.81 17.86
CA PHE A 678 -21.11 -25.85 17.87
C PHE A 678 -20.62 -26.37 19.23
N PRO A 679 -19.45 -27.03 19.30
CA PRO A 679 -18.83 -27.43 20.57
C PRO A 679 -18.22 -26.20 21.29
N VAL A 680 -19.09 -25.34 21.82
CA VAL A 680 -18.72 -24.14 22.60
C VAL A 680 -18.12 -24.55 23.92
N ARG A 681 -16.91 -24.04 24.22
CA ARG A 681 -16.33 -24.06 25.56
C ARG A 681 -16.54 -22.69 26.20
N ASN A 682 -17.36 -22.64 27.24
CA ASN A 682 -17.45 -21.45 28.09
C ASN A 682 -16.20 -21.37 28.98
N LEU A 683 -15.51 -20.23 28.97
CA LEU A 683 -14.30 -19.97 29.76
C LEU A 683 -14.58 -19.07 30.97
N GLY A 684 -15.85 -18.70 31.21
CA GLY A 684 -16.25 -17.84 32.31
C GLY A 684 -15.94 -16.37 32.04
N GLY A 685 -15.46 -15.65 33.05
CA GLY A 685 -15.10 -14.25 32.93
C GLY A 685 -13.95 -14.00 31.94
N LEU A 686 -13.93 -12.81 31.33
CA LEU A 686 -12.84 -12.39 30.45
C LEU A 686 -11.50 -12.28 31.20
N HIS A 687 -10.65 -13.29 31.04
CA HIS A 687 -9.31 -13.34 31.65
C HIS A 687 -8.16 -13.33 30.63
N TYR A 688 -8.31 -14.00 29.48
CA TYR A 688 -7.25 -14.16 28.49
C TYR A 688 -7.81 -14.21 27.05
N PHE A 689 -7.92 -13.06 26.39
CA PHE A 689 -8.45 -12.96 25.02
C PHE A 689 -7.38 -12.40 24.08
N LEU A 690 -7.14 -13.07 22.95
CA LEU A 690 -6.12 -12.68 21.95
C LEU A 690 -4.73 -12.45 22.56
N GLY A 691 -4.34 -13.28 23.53
CA GLY A 691 -3.07 -13.13 24.24
C GLY A 691 -2.93 -11.84 25.07
N LEU A 692 -4.04 -11.15 25.33
CA LEU A 692 -4.18 -10.04 26.27
C LEU A 692 -4.68 -10.59 27.61
N GLU A 693 -4.06 -10.19 28.70
CA GLU A 693 -4.52 -10.45 30.06
C GLU A 693 -5.59 -9.44 30.44
N CYS A 694 -6.71 -9.89 31.01
CA CYS A 694 -7.79 -9.03 31.48
C CYS A 694 -8.00 -9.26 32.99
N SER A 695 -7.90 -8.19 33.78
CA SER A 695 -8.18 -8.20 35.22
C SER A 695 -9.19 -7.12 35.60
N ARG A 696 -10.33 -7.54 36.15
CA ARG A 696 -11.38 -6.64 36.65
C ARG A 696 -11.12 -6.34 38.11
N SER A 697 -11.18 -5.05 38.46
CA SER A 697 -10.94 -4.50 39.80
C SER A 697 -12.08 -3.56 40.19
N SER A 698 -12.09 -3.14 41.46
CA SER A 698 -12.92 -2.02 41.94
C SER A 698 -12.79 -0.76 41.07
N SER A 699 -11.60 -0.53 40.50
CA SER A 699 -11.26 0.65 39.70
C SER A 699 -11.59 0.56 38.20
N GLY A 700 -12.04 -0.61 37.72
CA GLY A 700 -12.28 -0.90 36.30
C GLY A 700 -11.55 -2.14 35.78
N LEU A 701 -11.49 -2.29 34.46
CA LEU A 701 -10.89 -3.40 33.73
C LEU A 701 -9.49 -3.01 33.21
N LEU A 702 -8.45 -3.66 33.70
CA LEU A 702 -7.08 -3.51 33.20
C LEU A 702 -6.81 -4.55 32.10
N ILE A 703 -6.30 -4.10 30.95
CA ILE A 703 -5.91 -4.95 29.83
C ILE A 703 -4.37 -4.91 29.68
N SER A 704 -3.72 -6.03 29.94
CA SER A 704 -2.27 -6.23 30.06
C SER A 704 -1.72 -7.13 28.94
N GLN A 705 -0.40 -7.05 28.70
CA GLN A 705 0.35 -8.01 27.87
C GLN A 705 1.60 -8.55 28.61
N LYS A 706 1.58 -8.57 29.96
CA LYS A 706 2.75 -8.88 30.83
C LYS A 706 3.44 -10.19 30.47
N LYS A 707 2.72 -11.31 30.36
CA LYS A 707 3.32 -12.61 29.99
C LYS A 707 4.01 -12.55 28.63
N TYR A 708 3.40 -11.91 27.64
CA TYR A 708 4.00 -11.73 26.32
C TYR A 708 5.25 -10.81 26.36
N ILE A 709 5.26 -9.77 27.21
CA ILE A 709 6.44 -8.93 27.45
C ILE A 709 7.59 -9.77 28.05
N LEU A 710 7.31 -10.55 29.08
CA LEU A 710 8.30 -11.40 29.74
C LEU A 710 8.83 -12.50 28.80
N ASP A 711 7.96 -13.11 27.99
CA ASP A 711 8.34 -14.06 26.95
C ASP A 711 9.18 -13.40 25.84
N LEU A 712 8.87 -12.17 25.43
CA LEU A 712 9.68 -11.41 24.46
C LEU A 712 11.07 -11.06 25.04
N LEU A 713 11.16 -10.67 26.31
CA LEU A 713 12.43 -10.38 26.97
C LEU A 713 13.31 -11.63 27.09
N ARG A 714 12.74 -12.78 27.46
CA ARG A 714 13.45 -14.07 27.43
C ARG A 714 13.89 -14.46 26.01
N ARG A 715 13.00 -14.37 25.01
CA ARG A 715 13.32 -14.66 23.58
C ARG A 715 14.37 -13.73 22.95
N THR A 716 14.71 -12.61 23.58
CA THR A 716 15.69 -11.64 23.06
C THR A 716 16.96 -11.55 23.89
N ASN A 717 17.13 -12.43 24.90
CA ASN A 717 18.21 -12.40 25.88
C ASN A 717 18.30 -11.04 26.62
N MET A 718 17.14 -10.44 26.89
CA MET A 718 16.98 -9.13 27.54
C MET A 718 16.23 -9.20 28.88
N ALA A 719 15.96 -10.41 29.40
CA ALA A 719 15.36 -10.59 30.72
C ALA A 719 16.17 -9.86 31.81
N ASP A 720 17.49 -10.00 31.79
CA ASP A 720 18.40 -9.48 32.83
C ASP A 720 18.98 -8.11 32.51
N CYS A 721 18.55 -7.47 31.41
CA CYS A 721 19.07 -6.15 31.02
C CYS A 721 18.85 -5.07 32.10
N LYS A 722 19.73 -4.06 32.15
CA LYS A 722 19.54 -2.89 33.02
C LYS A 722 18.28 -2.13 32.55
N PRO A 723 17.29 -1.85 33.40
CA PRO A 723 16.06 -1.16 32.98
C PRO A 723 16.32 0.26 32.45
N ILE A 724 15.29 0.89 31.89
CA ILE A 724 15.27 2.33 31.56
C ILE A 724 13.83 2.87 31.65
N ASN A 725 13.69 4.19 31.81
CA ASN A 725 12.43 4.85 32.15
C ASN A 725 11.68 5.51 30.96
N SER A 726 12.26 5.54 29.75
CA SER A 726 11.55 5.91 28.52
C SER A 726 12.01 5.05 27.32
N PRO A 727 11.12 4.73 26.36
CA PRO A 727 11.43 3.85 25.23
C PRO A 727 12.40 4.46 24.21
N MET A 728 12.52 5.79 24.15
CA MET A 728 13.40 6.55 23.25
C MET A 728 13.97 7.79 23.97
N ALA A 729 15.11 8.32 23.51
CA ALA A 729 15.70 9.54 24.07
C ALA A 729 15.30 10.77 23.25
N THR A 730 15.27 11.94 23.89
CA THR A 730 14.91 13.22 23.26
C THR A 730 15.82 13.61 22.09
N ASN A 731 17.10 13.24 22.16
CA ASN A 731 18.11 13.50 21.13
C ASN A 731 18.24 12.38 20.06
N THR A 732 17.35 11.37 20.04
CA THR A 732 17.45 10.26 19.09
C THR A 732 17.19 10.72 17.65
N ARG A 733 18.25 10.85 16.86
CA ARG A 733 18.21 11.09 15.41
C ARG A 733 18.59 9.80 14.67
N HIS A 734 17.64 9.27 13.90
CA HIS A 734 17.85 8.11 13.04
C HIS A 734 17.85 8.52 11.56
N THR A 735 18.70 7.88 10.76
CA THR A 735 18.70 7.96 9.30
C THR A 735 19.00 6.57 8.72
N ALA A 736 18.71 6.35 7.44
CA ALA A 736 19.07 5.13 6.73
C ALA A 736 20.60 4.90 6.60
N TYR A 737 21.43 5.84 7.05
CA TYR A 737 22.89 5.89 6.83
C TYR A 737 23.72 6.14 8.11
N ASP A 738 23.09 6.24 9.28
CA ASP A 738 23.73 6.74 10.53
C ASP A 738 24.79 5.79 11.15
N SER A 739 24.85 4.54 10.73
CA SER A 739 25.70 3.49 11.31
C SER A 739 25.79 2.28 10.37
N PRO A 740 26.73 1.33 10.61
CA PRO A 740 26.84 0.11 9.81
C PRO A 740 25.54 -0.71 9.77
N SER A 741 25.41 -1.54 8.73
CA SER A 741 24.32 -2.52 8.60
C SER A 741 24.26 -3.42 9.84
N PHE A 742 23.05 -3.83 10.25
CA PHE A 742 22.88 -4.82 11.30
C PHE A 742 22.88 -6.23 10.70
N ASP A 743 23.75 -7.11 11.20
CA ASP A 743 24.11 -8.40 10.58
C ASP A 743 22.94 -9.38 10.47
N ASN A 744 21.92 -9.25 11.34
CA ASN A 744 20.76 -10.13 11.33
C ASN A 744 19.43 -9.36 11.13
N PRO A 745 19.09 -8.95 9.89
CA PRO A 745 17.80 -8.32 9.58
C PRO A 745 16.58 -9.20 9.88
N THR A 746 16.74 -10.52 9.96
CA THR A 746 15.63 -11.44 10.30
C THR A 746 15.30 -11.38 11.78
N LEU A 747 16.30 -11.37 12.66
CA LEU A 747 16.12 -11.09 14.09
C LEU A 747 15.48 -9.71 14.28
N TYR A 748 15.98 -8.68 13.60
CA TYR A 748 15.42 -7.33 13.67
C TYR A 748 13.92 -7.31 13.32
N ARG A 749 13.54 -7.88 12.16
CA ARG A 749 12.13 -7.95 11.72
C ARG A 749 11.27 -8.76 12.69
N SER A 750 11.77 -9.87 13.22
CA SER A 750 11.07 -10.73 14.20
C SER A 750 10.80 -9.99 15.53
N VAL A 751 11.79 -9.26 16.05
CA VAL A 751 11.64 -8.48 17.29
C VAL A 751 10.77 -7.25 17.08
N VAL A 752 10.95 -6.49 16.00
CA VAL A 752 10.12 -5.30 15.75
C VAL A 752 8.67 -5.68 15.42
N GLY A 753 8.43 -6.77 14.69
CA GLY A 753 7.09 -7.35 14.54
C GLY A 753 6.50 -7.80 15.88
N SER A 754 7.31 -8.39 16.76
CA SER A 754 6.88 -8.72 18.13
C SER A 754 6.51 -7.47 18.95
N LEU A 755 7.17 -6.33 18.71
CA LEU A 755 6.87 -5.04 19.36
C LEU A 755 5.60 -4.36 18.81
N GLN A 756 5.29 -4.52 17.51
CA GLN A 756 4.05 -3.98 16.92
C GLN A 756 2.80 -4.53 17.62
N TYR A 757 2.81 -5.80 18.01
CA TYR A 757 1.70 -6.45 18.71
C TYR A 757 1.45 -5.91 20.13
N LEU A 758 2.45 -5.29 20.78
CA LEU A 758 2.26 -4.61 22.06
C LEU A 758 1.42 -3.33 21.93
N LEU A 759 1.32 -2.76 20.73
CA LEU A 759 0.54 -1.55 20.47
C LEU A 759 -0.99 -1.75 20.59
N PHE A 760 -1.45 -2.95 20.97
CA PHE A 760 -2.83 -3.20 21.37
C PHE A 760 -3.15 -2.52 22.73
N THR A 761 -2.25 -2.68 23.71
CA THR A 761 -2.40 -2.12 25.08
C THR A 761 -1.45 -0.95 25.37
N ARG A 762 -0.32 -0.88 24.66
CA ARG A 762 0.78 0.06 24.92
C ARG A 762 0.81 1.22 23.93
N SER A 763 -0.11 2.15 24.08
CA SER A 763 -0.16 3.41 23.31
C SER A 763 1.12 4.25 23.48
N ASP A 764 1.74 4.19 24.66
CA ASP A 764 3.01 4.82 25.04
C ASP A 764 4.23 4.35 24.23
N LEU A 765 4.11 3.22 23.53
CA LEU A 765 5.15 2.69 22.64
C LEU A 765 4.93 3.07 21.17
N ALA A 766 3.75 3.60 20.79
CA ALA A 766 3.35 3.72 19.39
C ALA A 766 4.36 4.49 18.53
N PHE A 767 4.85 5.63 19.02
CA PHE A 767 5.85 6.43 18.30
C PHE A 767 7.21 5.73 18.19
N SER A 768 7.74 5.18 19.29
CA SER A 768 9.06 4.54 19.29
C SER A 768 9.08 3.28 18.42
N VAL A 769 8.01 2.47 18.49
CA VAL A 769 7.83 1.29 17.63
C VAL A 769 7.63 1.70 16.18
N ASN A 770 6.80 2.71 15.87
CA ASN A 770 6.66 3.20 14.48
C ASN A 770 8.01 3.65 13.90
N LYS A 771 8.80 4.41 14.67
CA LYS A 771 10.10 4.93 14.20
C LYS A 771 11.08 3.81 13.84
N VAL A 772 11.15 2.72 14.62
CA VAL A 772 12.00 1.55 14.26
C VAL A 772 11.40 0.71 13.12
N CYS A 773 10.07 0.64 12.98
CA CYS A 773 9.43 -0.06 11.86
C CYS A 773 9.83 0.50 10.48
N GLN A 774 10.16 1.79 10.40
CA GLN A 774 10.57 2.45 9.15
C GLN A 774 11.87 1.85 8.55
N TYR A 775 12.67 1.11 9.32
CA TYR A 775 13.95 0.57 8.90
C TYR A 775 13.97 -0.97 8.70
N MET A 776 12.81 -1.64 8.73
CA MET A 776 12.69 -3.11 8.60
C MET A 776 13.37 -3.72 7.36
N HIS A 777 13.48 -2.98 6.25
CA HIS A 777 14.12 -3.46 5.02
C HIS A 777 15.65 -3.49 5.08
N SER A 778 16.27 -2.57 5.83
CA SER A 778 17.72 -2.40 5.91
C SER A 778 18.13 -1.83 7.28
N PRO A 779 18.01 -2.62 8.36
CA PRO A 779 18.33 -2.15 9.70
C PRO A 779 19.83 -1.86 9.87
N ARG A 780 20.13 -0.96 10.81
CA ARG A 780 21.49 -0.53 11.16
C ARG A 780 21.73 -0.76 12.65
N ILE A 781 22.98 -0.66 13.09
CA ILE A 781 23.35 -0.88 14.51
C ILE A 781 22.62 0.11 15.44
N SER A 782 22.48 1.38 15.05
CA SER A 782 21.69 2.40 15.77
C SER A 782 20.22 1.96 15.98
N HIS A 783 19.59 1.44 14.93
CA HIS A 783 18.21 1.01 14.93
C HIS A 783 18.03 -0.19 15.89
N TRP A 784 19.01 -1.09 15.95
CA TRP A 784 19.03 -2.18 16.93
C TRP A 784 19.29 -1.69 18.36
N GLN A 785 20.10 -0.66 18.57
CA GLN A 785 20.26 -0.02 19.89
C GLN A 785 18.94 0.57 20.39
N SER A 786 18.16 1.23 19.53
CA SER A 786 16.82 1.74 19.87
C SER A 786 15.81 0.62 20.15
N VAL A 787 15.83 -0.49 19.39
CA VAL A 787 15.01 -1.68 19.72
C VAL A 787 15.40 -2.25 21.09
N LYS A 788 16.70 -2.36 21.41
CA LYS A 788 17.17 -2.74 22.74
C LYS A 788 16.73 -1.74 23.83
N ARG A 789 16.64 -0.44 23.54
CA ARG A 789 16.09 0.55 24.49
C ARG A 789 14.59 0.32 24.77
N ILE A 790 13.79 0.04 23.75
CA ILE A 790 12.36 -0.30 23.91
C ILE A 790 12.21 -1.54 24.80
N LEU A 791 13.03 -2.58 24.59
CA LEU A 791 13.05 -3.78 25.44
C LEU A 791 13.46 -3.46 26.90
N ARG A 792 14.49 -2.63 27.12
CA ARG A 792 14.88 -2.17 28.47
C ARG A 792 13.77 -1.38 29.18
N TYR A 793 12.95 -0.65 28.43
CA TYR A 793 11.81 0.09 28.95
C TYR A 793 10.64 -0.84 29.30
N LEU A 794 10.40 -1.85 28.46
CA LEU A 794 9.44 -2.90 28.71
C LEU A 794 9.76 -3.71 29.98
N LYS A 795 11.04 -4.01 30.26
CA LYS A 795 11.42 -4.65 31.54
C LYS A 795 10.98 -3.82 32.75
N CYS A 796 11.12 -2.50 32.70
CA CYS A 796 10.71 -1.60 33.77
C CYS A 796 9.19 -1.37 33.86
N THR A 797 8.43 -1.84 32.86
CA THR A 797 6.99 -1.58 32.72
C THR A 797 6.21 -2.83 32.27
N ALA A 798 6.66 -4.03 32.66
CA ALA A 798 6.05 -5.29 32.23
C ALA A 798 4.60 -5.42 32.70
N ASP A 799 4.30 -4.91 33.90
CA ASP A 799 2.96 -4.89 34.51
C ASP A 799 2.04 -3.79 33.97
N PHE A 800 2.52 -2.88 33.12
CA PHE A 800 1.72 -1.75 32.66
C PHE A 800 0.75 -2.18 31.55
N GLY A 801 -0.53 -1.86 31.76
CA GLY A 801 -1.63 -2.14 30.83
C GLY A 801 -2.56 -0.94 30.65
N LEU A 802 -3.51 -1.07 29.72
CA LEU A 802 -4.57 -0.08 29.46
C LEU A 802 -5.70 -0.25 30.48
N LEU A 803 -5.96 0.76 31.31
CA LEU A 803 -7.05 0.73 32.29
C LEU A 803 -8.32 1.38 31.73
N LEU A 804 -9.34 0.57 31.47
CA LEU A 804 -10.70 1.02 31.16
C LEU A 804 -11.47 1.22 32.47
N ARG A 805 -11.97 2.41 32.72
CA ARG A 805 -12.73 2.77 33.93
C ARG A 805 -14.23 2.91 33.62
N PRO A 806 -15.12 2.78 34.61
CA PRO A 806 -16.51 3.18 34.43
C PRO A 806 -16.61 4.66 34.04
N SER A 807 -17.39 4.97 33.00
CA SER A 807 -17.60 6.33 32.50
C SER A 807 -19.08 6.56 32.16
N PRO A 808 -19.82 7.38 32.94
CA PRO A 808 -21.25 7.58 32.73
C PRO A 808 -21.58 8.52 31.55
N ASN A 809 -20.57 9.17 30.95
CA ASN A 809 -20.76 10.13 29.87
C ASN A 809 -20.26 9.55 28.53
N PRO A 810 -21.15 9.16 27.59
CA PRO A 810 -20.80 8.54 26.32
C PRO A 810 -20.37 9.57 25.25
N CYS A 811 -19.53 10.53 25.64
CA CYS A 811 -18.93 11.51 24.73
C CYS A 811 -17.62 10.97 24.13
N LEU A 812 -17.40 11.27 22.85
CA LEU A 812 -16.09 11.12 22.21
C LEU A 812 -15.28 12.42 22.31
N ALA A 813 -14.01 12.28 22.64
CA ALA A 813 -13.02 13.35 22.57
C ALA A 813 -11.73 12.83 21.93
N ALA A 814 -11.12 13.60 21.05
CA ALA A 814 -9.89 13.24 20.36
C ALA A 814 -8.86 14.36 20.45
N PHE A 815 -7.58 13.99 20.41
CA PHE A 815 -6.45 14.90 20.38
C PHE A 815 -5.59 14.52 19.18
N THR A 816 -5.09 15.52 18.45
CA THR A 816 -4.21 15.34 17.28
C THR A 816 -3.01 16.28 17.37
N ASP A 817 -1.86 15.81 16.89
CA ASP A 817 -0.58 16.52 16.85
C ASP A 817 0.25 15.99 15.66
N ALA A 818 1.21 16.76 15.17
CA ALA A 818 2.15 16.33 14.14
C ALA A 818 3.56 16.91 14.34
N ASP A 819 4.59 16.06 14.21
CA ASP A 819 5.93 16.61 13.97
C ASP A 819 5.94 17.35 12.61
N TRP A 820 6.75 18.41 12.47
CA TRP A 820 6.99 19.04 11.17
C TRP A 820 8.32 18.58 10.60
N ALA A 821 8.26 17.76 9.53
CA ALA A 821 9.42 17.20 8.86
C ALA A 821 10.41 16.47 9.82
N GLY A 822 9.91 15.69 10.77
CA GLY A 822 10.71 14.91 11.73
C GLY A 822 11.36 13.64 11.17
N SER A 823 11.19 13.34 9.88
CA SER A 823 12.08 12.42 9.15
C SER A 823 13.26 13.17 8.53
N LEU A 824 14.47 12.67 8.79
CA LEU A 824 15.69 13.20 8.18
C LEU A 824 15.83 12.73 6.73
N ASP A 825 15.44 11.48 6.43
CA ASP A 825 15.67 10.84 5.12
C ASP A 825 14.78 11.38 3.98
N ASP A 826 13.51 11.71 4.26
CA ASP A 826 12.55 12.14 3.22
C ASP A 826 11.74 13.40 3.60
N ARG A 827 12.10 14.07 4.71
CA ARG A 827 11.45 15.29 5.23
C ARG A 827 9.93 15.17 5.46
N LYS A 828 9.36 13.96 5.51
CA LYS A 828 7.94 13.76 5.86
C LYS A 828 7.72 13.88 7.37
N SER A 829 6.50 14.27 7.71
CA SER A 829 6.02 14.41 9.08
C SER A 829 5.58 13.09 9.71
N THR A 830 5.57 13.00 11.03
CA THR A 830 4.84 11.98 11.80
C THR A 830 3.58 12.58 12.40
N GLY A 831 2.40 12.13 11.97
CA GLY A 831 1.13 12.52 12.59
C GLY A 831 0.70 11.50 13.65
N GLY A 832 0.04 11.96 14.71
CA GLY A 832 -0.49 11.12 15.76
C GLY A 832 -1.87 11.59 16.24
N TYR A 833 -2.69 10.63 16.67
CA TYR A 833 -3.97 10.94 17.32
C TYR A 833 -4.27 9.95 18.46
N CYS A 834 -5.05 10.39 19.44
CA CYS A 834 -5.69 9.52 20.42
C CYS A 834 -7.17 9.89 20.57
N VAL A 835 -8.04 8.89 20.72
CA VAL A 835 -9.50 9.05 20.84
C VAL A 835 -10.00 8.33 22.10
N PHE A 836 -10.73 9.08 22.91
CA PHE A 836 -11.32 8.67 24.16
C PHE A 836 -12.84 8.54 24.05
N TYR A 837 -13.39 7.54 24.74
CA TYR A 837 -14.82 7.41 25.06
C TYR A 837 -14.97 7.67 26.56
N GLY A 838 -15.59 8.80 26.92
CA GLY A 838 -15.58 9.31 28.29
C GLY A 838 -14.14 9.51 28.79
N LYS A 839 -13.74 8.73 29.80
CA LYS A 839 -12.38 8.72 30.38
C LYS A 839 -11.45 7.63 29.80
N ASN A 840 -11.91 6.80 28.88
CA ASN A 840 -11.19 5.60 28.42
C ASN A 840 -10.58 5.81 27.03
N LEU A 841 -9.28 5.56 26.88
CA LEU A 841 -8.60 5.59 25.59
C LEU A 841 -9.01 4.36 24.76
N ILE A 842 -9.69 4.57 23.63
CA ILE A 842 -10.24 3.49 22.79
C ILE A 842 -9.60 3.38 21.40
N SER A 843 -8.97 4.45 20.90
CA SER A 843 -8.19 4.40 19.66
C SER A 843 -6.96 5.29 19.73
N TRP A 844 -5.92 4.93 18.98
CA TRP A 844 -4.71 5.73 18.81
C TRP A 844 -3.98 5.38 17.54
N SER A 845 -3.21 6.33 17.02
CA SER A 845 -2.31 6.13 15.89
C SER A 845 -1.03 6.94 16.05
N SER A 846 0.08 6.40 15.55
CA SER A 846 1.32 7.11 15.27
C SER A 846 1.78 6.66 13.89
N LYS A 847 1.87 7.58 12.93
CA LYS A 847 2.11 7.23 11.53
C LYS A 847 2.87 8.32 10.77
N LYS A 848 3.94 7.92 10.09
CA LYS A 848 4.61 8.75 9.08
C LYS A 848 3.62 9.11 7.98
N GLN A 849 3.45 10.40 7.70
CA GLN A 849 2.55 10.92 6.68
C GLN A 849 2.98 10.45 5.28
N SER A 850 2.02 10.23 4.39
CA SER A 850 2.27 9.74 3.02
C SER A 850 3.01 10.78 2.16
N THR A 851 2.68 12.06 2.35
CA THR A 851 3.20 13.22 1.63
C THR A 851 4.07 14.09 2.55
N ILE A 852 4.93 14.92 1.96
CA ILE A 852 5.69 15.95 2.69
C ILE A 852 4.73 17.11 3.03
N ALA A 853 4.92 17.76 4.19
CA ALA A 853 4.19 18.96 4.58
C ALA A 853 5.07 20.21 4.44
N ARG A 854 4.56 21.23 3.73
CA ARG A 854 5.26 22.49 3.42
C ARG A 854 5.22 23.50 4.58
N SER A 855 4.39 23.26 5.59
CA SER A 855 4.34 24.01 6.85
C SER A 855 3.92 23.11 8.01
N SER A 856 4.13 23.55 9.26
CA SER A 856 3.63 22.88 10.46
C SER A 856 2.11 22.79 10.47
N THR A 857 1.41 23.90 10.20
CA THR A 857 -0.05 23.95 10.07
C THR A 857 -0.60 22.94 9.05
N GLU A 858 0.12 22.65 7.97
CA GLU A 858 -0.27 21.61 7.01
C GLU A 858 -0.06 20.19 7.55
N ALA A 859 1.04 19.93 8.25
CA ALA A 859 1.29 18.64 8.90
C ALA A 859 0.19 18.34 9.93
N GLU A 860 -0.18 19.35 10.71
CA GLU A 860 -1.26 19.32 11.69
C GLU A 860 -2.62 19.07 11.04
N TYR A 861 -2.94 19.77 9.95
CA TYR A 861 -4.22 19.58 9.26
C TYR A 861 -4.37 18.15 8.69
N LYS A 862 -3.27 17.55 8.21
CA LYS A 862 -3.28 16.13 7.77
C LYS A 862 -3.53 15.17 8.93
N ALA A 863 -3.02 15.46 10.12
CA ALA A 863 -3.31 14.67 11.32
C ALA A 863 -4.78 14.86 11.78
N LEU A 864 -5.27 16.11 11.75
CA LEU A 864 -6.67 16.50 12.01
C LEU A 864 -7.66 15.77 11.08
N ALA A 865 -7.34 15.62 9.79
CA ALA A 865 -8.14 14.88 8.83
C ALA A 865 -8.18 13.37 9.14
N LEU A 866 -7.03 12.76 9.50
CA LEU A 866 -6.98 11.35 9.92
C LEU A 866 -7.76 11.10 11.21
N ALA A 867 -7.63 11.99 12.21
CA ALA A 867 -8.41 11.91 13.46
C ALA A 867 -9.92 12.10 13.22
N THR A 868 -10.29 12.96 12.25
CA THR A 868 -11.68 13.15 11.80
C THR A 868 -12.26 11.86 11.19
N CYS A 869 -11.49 11.14 10.36
CA CYS A 869 -11.93 9.84 9.82
C CYS A 869 -12.20 8.81 10.93
N GLU A 870 -11.32 8.70 11.93
CA GLU A 870 -11.49 7.78 13.06
C GLU A 870 -12.73 8.15 13.90
N LEU A 871 -12.93 9.43 14.20
CA LEU A 871 -14.09 9.93 14.94
C LEU A 871 -15.41 9.60 14.24
N LEU A 872 -15.51 9.84 12.93
CA LEU A 872 -16.74 9.58 12.16
C LEU A 872 -17.07 8.09 12.09
N TRP A 873 -16.06 7.23 11.95
CA TRP A 873 -16.24 5.78 12.01
C TRP A 873 -16.69 5.32 13.41
N LEU A 874 -16.10 5.88 14.48
CA LEU A 874 -16.52 5.64 15.86
C LEU A 874 -17.95 6.12 16.15
N GLN A 875 -18.38 7.25 15.58
CA GLN A 875 -19.77 7.73 15.68
C GLN A 875 -20.76 6.77 15.02
N SER A 876 -20.41 6.21 13.84
CA SER A 876 -21.23 5.16 13.19
C SER A 876 -21.34 3.93 14.09
N LEU A 877 -20.19 3.42 14.57
CA LEU A 877 -20.13 2.24 15.44
C LEU A 877 -20.91 2.43 16.75
N MET A 878 -20.81 3.60 17.40
CA MET A 878 -21.60 3.92 18.60
C MET A 878 -23.10 3.98 18.30
N THR A 879 -23.49 4.52 17.14
CA THR A 879 -24.89 4.58 16.70
C THR A 879 -25.46 3.18 16.44
N GLU A 880 -24.68 2.29 15.83
CA GLU A 880 -25.01 0.87 15.63
C GLU A 880 -25.13 0.12 16.97
N LEU A 881 -24.23 0.39 17.92
CA LEU A 881 -24.32 -0.05 19.32
C LEU A 881 -25.46 0.64 20.10
N GLY A 882 -26.28 1.47 19.45
CA GLY A 882 -27.44 2.12 20.06
C GLY A 882 -27.13 3.23 21.06
N ILE A 883 -25.88 3.67 21.16
CA ILE A 883 -25.39 4.68 22.09
C ILE A 883 -25.46 6.05 21.42
N ARG A 884 -26.27 6.94 21.99
CA ARG A 884 -26.37 8.34 21.57
C ARG A 884 -25.37 9.18 22.36
N SER A 885 -24.43 9.82 21.66
CA SER A 885 -23.57 10.85 22.27
C SER A 885 -24.39 12.12 22.50
N PRO A 886 -24.35 12.76 23.70
CA PRO A 886 -25.17 13.92 24.02
C PRO A 886 -24.67 15.22 23.36
N ALA A 887 -23.46 15.21 22.81
CA ALA A 887 -22.82 16.33 22.13
C ALA A 887 -21.99 15.85 20.92
N PRO A 888 -21.74 16.71 19.91
CA PRO A 888 -20.79 16.41 18.85
C PRO A 888 -19.37 16.26 19.41
N PRO A 889 -18.56 15.29 18.92
CA PRO A 889 -17.22 15.04 19.43
C PRO A 889 -16.31 16.26 19.35
N VAL A 890 -15.40 16.37 20.32
CA VAL A 890 -14.38 17.43 20.34
C VAL A 890 -13.08 16.89 19.78
N LEU A 891 -12.51 17.57 18.79
CA LEU A 891 -11.18 17.29 18.26
C LEU A 891 -10.24 18.45 18.62
N TYR A 892 -9.29 18.16 19.50
CA TYR A 892 -8.32 19.12 20.02
C TYR A 892 -7.02 19.13 19.20
N CYS A 893 -6.52 20.32 18.89
CA CYS A 893 -5.25 20.56 18.21
C CYS A 893 -4.61 21.83 18.79
N ASP A 894 -3.29 21.82 19.02
CA ASP A 894 -2.54 22.97 19.54
C ASP A 894 -1.92 23.84 18.43
N ASN A 895 -2.37 23.66 17.18
CA ASN A 895 -2.06 24.57 16.08
C ASN A 895 -3.23 25.52 15.79
N LEU A 896 -3.06 26.81 16.15
CA LEU A 896 -4.03 27.86 15.85
C LEU A 896 -4.33 27.95 14.34
N GLY A 897 -3.31 27.84 13.47
CA GLY A 897 -3.49 27.88 12.03
C GLY A 897 -4.41 26.78 11.51
N ALA A 898 -4.21 25.53 11.96
CA ALA A 898 -5.07 24.41 11.58
C ALA A 898 -6.49 24.57 12.15
N THR A 899 -6.61 25.06 13.39
CA THR A 899 -7.89 25.36 14.03
C THR A 899 -8.67 26.43 13.26
N TYR A 900 -8.05 27.53 12.84
CA TYR A 900 -8.71 28.58 12.07
C TYR A 900 -9.07 28.12 10.65
N LEU A 901 -8.19 27.37 9.98
CA LEU A 901 -8.51 26.75 8.68
C LEU A 901 -9.69 25.76 8.78
N SER A 902 -9.87 25.05 9.90
CA SER A 902 -11.00 24.14 10.07
C SER A 902 -12.36 24.85 10.16
N LYS A 903 -12.36 26.16 10.48
CA LYS A 903 -13.58 26.97 10.69
C LYS A 903 -13.85 27.94 9.54
N ASN A 904 -12.82 28.56 8.98
CA ASN A 904 -12.96 29.67 8.05
C ASN A 904 -12.91 29.22 6.58
N PRO A 905 -13.79 29.73 5.69
CA PRO A 905 -13.86 29.33 4.28
C PRO A 905 -12.74 29.90 3.39
N ILE A 906 -11.83 30.72 3.95
CA ILE A 906 -10.82 31.47 3.19
C ILE A 906 -9.67 30.56 2.77
N LEU A 907 -9.80 29.97 1.58
CA LEU A 907 -8.76 29.19 0.90
C LEU A 907 -7.62 30.11 0.40
N HIS A 908 -6.56 30.21 1.20
CA HIS A 908 -5.37 30.96 0.82
C HIS A 908 -4.56 30.20 -0.25
N SER A 909 -3.80 30.91 -1.09
CA SER A 909 -3.01 30.29 -2.18
C SER A 909 -2.00 29.24 -1.69
N ARG A 910 -1.63 29.30 -0.41
CA ARG A 910 -0.67 28.43 0.28
C ARG A 910 -1.25 27.08 0.77
N THR A 911 -2.56 26.81 0.65
CA THR A 911 -3.18 25.54 1.13
C THR A 911 -3.68 24.60 0.04
N LYS A 912 -3.59 24.98 -1.25
CA LYS A 912 -4.15 24.24 -2.40
C LYS A 912 -3.69 22.77 -2.55
N HIS A 913 -2.61 22.37 -1.90
CA HIS A 913 -2.10 20.99 -1.91
C HIS A 913 -2.60 20.10 -0.77
N VAL A 914 -3.48 20.62 0.11
CA VAL A 914 -4.29 19.88 1.10
C VAL A 914 -5.79 20.17 0.97
N ASP A 915 -6.22 20.62 -0.23
CA ASP A 915 -7.58 21.08 -0.52
C ASP A 915 -8.65 20.03 -0.19
N ILE A 916 -8.37 18.75 -0.46
CA ILE A 916 -9.27 17.62 -0.17
C ILE A 916 -9.43 17.40 1.35
N ASP A 917 -8.33 17.39 2.10
CA ASP A 917 -8.35 17.25 3.56
C ASP A 917 -9.09 18.44 4.21
N TYR A 918 -8.83 19.65 3.70
CA TYR A 918 -9.45 20.90 4.11
C TYR A 918 -10.98 20.88 3.91
N HIS A 919 -11.45 20.57 2.71
CA HIS A 919 -12.86 20.42 2.42
C HIS A 919 -13.49 19.34 3.31
N PHE A 920 -12.88 18.15 3.38
CA PHE A 920 -13.39 17.05 4.18
C PHE A 920 -13.59 17.39 5.66
N VAL A 921 -12.61 18.01 6.33
CA VAL A 921 -12.74 18.36 7.75
C VAL A 921 -13.74 19.49 7.96
N ARG A 922 -13.65 20.57 7.16
CA ARG A 922 -14.51 21.75 7.29
C ARG A 922 -15.98 21.41 7.04
N ASP A 923 -16.29 20.63 6.02
CA ASP A 923 -17.67 20.30 5.66
C ASP A 923 -18.33 19.43 6.75
N ARG A 924 -17.56 18.65 7.53
CA ARG A 924 -18.03 17.91 8.71
C ARG A 924 -18.31 18.81 9.92
N ILE A 925 -17.53 19.89 10.08
CA ILE A 925 -17.76 20.91 11.11
C ILE A 925 -19.00 21.74 10.77
N GLN A 926 -19.17 22.11 9.49
CA GLN A 926 -20.38 22.81 9.01
C GLN A 926 -21.63 21.95 9.16
N ALA A 927 -21.55 20.65 8.89
CA ALA A 927 -22.61 19.67 9.19
C ALA A 927 -22.81 19.39 10.70
N LYS A 928 -22.09 20.09 11.60
CA LYS A 928 -22.10 19.92 13.06
C LYS A 928 -21.80 18.49 13.54
N ALA A 929 -21.16 17.66 12.71
CA ALA A 929 -20.85 16.26 13.03
C ALA A 929 -19.76 16.14 14.10
N LEU A 930 -18.86 17.12 14.18
CA LEU A 930 -17.80 17.29 15.19
C LEU A 930 -17.47 18.79 15.37
N ARG A 931 -16.74 19.14 16.42
CA ARG A 931 -16.16 20.49 16.60
C ARG A 931 -14.65 20.43 16.82
N VAL A 932 -13.91 21.33 16.15
CA VAL A 932 -12.46 21.51 16.37
C VAL A 932 -12.21 22.64 17.37
N SER A 933 -11.39 22.37 18.37
CA SER A 933 -11.02 23.31 19.43
C SER A 933 -9.51 23.43 19.53
N PHE A 934 -9.03 24.65 19.78
CA PHE A 934 -7.65 24.86 20.18
C PHE A 934 -7.42 24.30 21.59
N LEU A 935 -6.21 23.79 21.83
CA LEU A 935 -5.73 23.35 23.14
C LEU A 935 -4.31 23.86 23.35
N CYS A 936 -3.88 24.07 24.59
CA CYS A 936 -2.48 24.41 24.87
C CYS A 936 -1.58 23.18 24.66
N SER A 937 -0.39 23.34 24.11
CA SER A 937 0.60 22.25 23.96
C SER A 937 0.97 21.59 25.30
N LYS A 938 0.76 22.27 26.44
CA LYS A 938 0.91 21.66 27.78
C LYS A 938 -0.11 20.55 28.05
N ASP A 939 -1.28 20.59 27.43
CA ASP A 939 -2.39 19.65 27.63
C ASP A 939 -2.57 18.70 26.43
N GLN A 940 -1.80 18.92 25.36
CA GLN A 940 -1.76 18.09 24.16
C GLN A 940 -1.36 16.64 24.48
N LEU A 941 -2.33 15.71 24.41
CA LEU A 941 -2.09 14.30 24.71
C LEU A 941 -1.45 13.53 23.54
N ALA A 942 -1.57 14.01 22.31
CA ALA A 942 -1.00 13.35 21.13
C ALA A 942 0.52 13.53 20.97
N ASP A 943 1.14 14.43 21.75
CA ASP A 943 2.59 14.64 21.90
C ASP A 943 3.41 13.33 21.94
N ILE A 944 2.94 12.35 22.70
CA ILE A 944 3.62 11.05 22.94
C ILE A 944 3.61 10.13 21.70
N LEU A 945 2.84 10.49 20.67
CA LEU A 945 2.62 9.74 19.44
C LEU A 945 3.42 10.29 18.24
N THR A 946 4.13 11.41 18.40
CA THR A 946 4.75 12.17 17.29
C THR A 946 6.24 12.50 17.49
N LYS A 947 6.68 12.72 18.74
CA LYS A 947 8.02 13.23 19.07
C LYS A 947 8.59 12.60 20.35
N PRO A 948 9.93 12.51 20.49
CA PRO A 948 10.55 11.91 21.67
C PRO A 948 10.56 12.91 22.84
N LEU A 949 10.05 12.50 24.00
CA LEU A 949 9.78 13.39 25.12
C LEU A 949 10.75 13.18 26.31
N SER A 950 10.88 14.21 27.15
CA SER A 950 11.58 14.08 28.44
C SER A 950 10.82 13.10 29.36
N TYR A 951 11.52 12.44 30.28
CA TYR A 951 10.92 11.41 31.13
C TYR A 951 9.70 11.90 31.92
N SER A 952 9.75 13.11 32.50
CA SER A 952 8.63 13.71 33.24
C SER A 952 7.39 13.88 32.35
N ARG A 953 7.54 14.52 31.19
CA ARG A 953 6.45 14.72 30.22
C ARG A 953 5.90 13.38 29.69
N PHE A 954 6.79 12.46 29.35
CA PHE A 954 6.44 11.12 28.87
C PHE A 954 5.64 10.31 29.91
N SER A 955 6.07 10.31 31.18
CA SER A 955 5.39 9.58 32.25
C SER A 955 4.00 10.16 32.56
N SER A 956 3.88 11.49 32.56
CA SER A 956 2.60 12.20 32.71
C SER A 956 1.62 11.87 31.58
N LEU A 957 2.06 11.96 30.32
CA LEU A 957 1.21 11.66 29.16
C LEU A 957 0.82 10.19 29.08
N ARG A 958 1.75 9.25 29.34
CA ARG A 958 1.45 7.81 29.45
C ARG A 958 0.32 7.54 30.46
N THR A 959 0.37 8.18 31.62
CA THR A 959 -0.64 8.06 32.67
C THR A 959 -1.98 8.65 32.23
N SER A 960 -1.95 9.76 31.47
CA SER A 960 -3.12 10.41 30.89
C SER A 960 -3.75 9.59 29.74
N LEU A 961 -2.95 8.83 29.01
CA LEU A 961 -3.37 7.79 28.06
C LEU A 961 -3.87 6.49 28.74
N ALA A 962 -4.07 6.51 30.06
CA ALA A 962 -4.53 5.37 30.87
C ALA A 962 -3.63 4.12 30.81
N VAL A 963 -2.36 4.25 30.42
CA VAL A 963 -1.37 3.17 30.50
C VAL A 963 -0.69 3.21 31.87
N VAL A 964 -1.09 2.32 32.76
CA VAL A 964 -0.78 2.35 34.20
C VAL A 964 -0.40 0.96 34.71
N PRO A 965 0.35 0.85 35.83
CA PRO A 965 0.48 -0.44 36.50
C PRO A 965 -0.87 -0.86 37.11
N PRO A 966 -1.06 -2.13 37.48
CA PRO A 966 -2.17 -2.51 38.34
C PRO A 966 -2.12 -1.69 39.63
N LYS A 967 -3.29 -1.26 40.10
CA LYS A 967 -3.43 -0.87 41.50
C LYS A 967 -3.28 -2.13 42.35
N LEU A 968 -2.40 -2.08 43.33
CA LEU A 968 -2.53 -2.93 44.51
C LEU A 968 -3.72 -2.39 45.30
N ASP A 969 -4.87 -3.07 45.22
CA ASP A 969 -5.93 -2.88 46.21
C ASP A 969 -5.35 -3.30 47.58
N SER A 970 -5.55 -2.48 48.60
CA SER A 970 -4.64 -2.43 49.76
C SER A 970 -4.87 -3.54 50.78
N TRP A 971 -3.90 -4.46 50.86
CA TRP A 971 -3.53 -5.27 52.05
C TRP A 971 -4.66 -6.05 52.76
N GLY A 972 -5.01 -7.21 52.22
CA GLY A 972 -5.69 -8.30 52.94
C GLY A 972 -4.73 -9.44 53.31
N HIS A 973 -4.06 -9.33 54.46
CA HIS A 973 -3.34 -10.39 55.20
C HIS A 973 -2.67 -11.56 54.42
N VAL A 974 -1.34 -11.50 54.26
CA VAL A 974 -0.43 -12.60 54.68
C VAL A 974 0.78 -11.95 55.38
N ARG A 975 1.31 -12.60 56.43
CA ARG A 975 2.42 -12.08 57.24
C ARG A 975 3.78 -12.26 56.54
N ASN A 976 4.78 -11.50 57.01
CA ASN A 976 6.18 -11.68 56.65
C ASN A 976 6.62 -13.15 56.84
N ILE A 977 7.31 -13.71 55.85
CA ILE A 977 8.33 -14.74 56.08
C ILE A 977 9.63 -14.19 55.52
N THR A 978 10.55 -13.87 56.43
CA THR A 978 11.92 -13.49 56.11
C THR A 978 12.64 -14.72 55.58
N LEU A 979 13.19 -14.68 54.36
CA LEU A 979 14.21 -15.62 53.95
C LEU A 979 15.58 -15.04 54.29
N THR A 980 16.24 -15.70 55.25
CA THR A 980 17.63 -15.46 55.64
C THR A 980 18.58 -15.88 54.53
N LYS A 981 19.85 -15.49 54.65
CA LYS A 981 20.94 -16.01 53.83
C LYS A 981 21.06 -17.52 54.03
N GLU A 982 21.29 -18.25 52.94
CA GLU A 982 22.46 -19.12 52.71
C GLU A 982 22.74 -19.17 51.20
#